data_AF-A0AAU4X3F5-F1
#
_entry.id   AF-A0AAU4X3F5-F1
#
_cell.length_a   1.000
_cell.length_b   1.000
_cell.length_c   1.000
_cell.angle_alpha   90.00
_cell.angle_beta   90.00
_cell.angle_gamma   90.00
#
_symmetry.space_group_name_H-M   'P 1'
#
loop_
_entity.id
_entity.type
_entity.pdbx_description
1 polymer ?
#
loop_
_entity_poly.entity_id
_entity_poly.type
_entity_poly.pdbx_seq_one_letter_code
_entity_poly.pdbx_strand_id
1 'polypeptide(L)'
;MREVNEDASAYAGQRATAEAIERGGGGLSVDALLAKVRTAAAPTPTGSDAGAAAAAVPDVVPDMEGPAAAVLDVERPAAAVPDVEALAAAIAAVAGRHLPEGHLSPDADFFDAGGTSVGAVELVAALEDELGMEIDLDDVFADARPTSLAHRGLSTAHPTAALSAPAVSQTPTPGTTWAPDTAGTATSEGTVPAPGILPVPAPRTAPAAAVIPAPYSAARPEDLDQILADLALADRLPWTGDPEPLPPRRILLTGATGFLGSHMLLDLLRHSDAHVYCLVRAADEEAALGRLGEALKKYELPWSSEVRRRVTVLPGDIRRPHLGLSDELWTTLTHELDSVVGVAAAVDFLRGYQSLRQSNVIGSLTLAELAATGRPKPLHHISSIAVFNEVGITAMGEDDPLAHVDRLVAGYDQTKWAAEVALRRARDHGLIVTALRPGGIGGHTRTGAYNPQDLSSGLLSAFGRFRTVPAFHHLNAAPVDWVSRVAVGVVCEPDAWGYDYNLTGVPNTLDDVVRDMALGGMHARVQDWDEWRTHALARLEAEPVPELAFLTRVLRSPTALKLCEATLKGPAATAERTAALVEALGLRPAARYDAQAQLRTFERLAQDGLARLPHKDDQPYLWFSETTEGGVGPVGAPADTPCSMALTLSLASMYQLVKERRVDVTGELTCAAVHPEPLVVEHGDVWIRPEEGIPQRHGMRHRLLSYRLALRDAEGGRWWLEGHKYARARRDVWRQTRALTVEIGREGAPATLAGELVVPADTYLRDQVDGIKVDPRLTSQEKRAAKLTWLAWFGLEMGRGLLGPFARAAADLLDLRRTPTPSEHHR
;
A
#
# COMPACT_ATOMS: atom_id res chain seq x y z
N MET A 1 4.34 58.48 44.23
CA MET A 1 4.96 59.44 45.17
C MET A 1 5.88 58.63 46.07
N ARG A 2 7.20 58.88 45.97
CA ARG A 2 8.32 58.46 46.84
C ARG A 2 8.61 56.95 46.93
N GLU A 3 9.67 56.50 46.24
CA GLU A 3 11.02 56.20 46.80
C GLU A 3 10.95 54.92 47.64
N VAL A 4 11.66 53.84 47.31
CA VAL A 4 13.12 53.75 47.37
C VAL A 4 13.66 52.82 46.27
N ASN A 5 14.65 53.35 45.56
CA ASN A 5 15.64 52.67 44.74
C ASN A 5 16.74 52.21 45.71
N GLU A 6 17.09 50.92 45.75
CA GLU A 6 18.44 50.42 46.10
C GLU A 6 18.47 48.88 46.00
N ASP A 7 19.60 48.35 45.52
CA ASP A 7 20.00 46.94 45.43
C ASP A 7 19.61 46.10 44.19
N ALA A 8 19.89 46.66 43.01
CA ALA A 8 20.21 45.90 41.81
C ALA A 8 21.70 45.48 41.80
N SER A 9 22.11 44.53 42.65
CA SER A 9 23.41 43.84 42.53
C SER A 9 23.50 42.45 43.18
N ALA A 10 22.43 41.91 43.76
CA ALA A 10 22.49 40.64 44.51
C ALA A 10 21.84 39.42 43.80
N TYR A 11 21.27 39.57 42.60
CA TYR A 11 20.52 38.50 41.92
C TYR A 11 21.14 37.96 40.62
N ALA A 12 22.38 38.34 40.29
CA ALA A 12 23.08 37.82 39.11
C ALA A 12 23.91 36.54 39.38
N GLY A 13 24.07 36.14 40.65
CA GLY A 13 24.92 35.00 41.03
C GLY A 13 24.21 33.67 41.26
N GLN A 14 22.87 33.65 41.40
CA GLN A 14 22.12 32.43 41.74
C GLN A 14 21.33 31.81 40.57
N ARG A 15 21.43 32.38 39.36
CA ARG A 15 20.91 31.77 38.13
C ARG A 15 21.93 30.91 37.38
N ALA A 16 23.20 30.92 37.81
CA ALA A 16 24.27 30.14 37.18
C ALA A 16 24.57 28.79 37.87
N THR A 17 23.90 28.46 38.97
CA THR A 17 24.15 27.21 39.74
C THR A 17 22.96 26.26 39.77
N ALA A 18 21.79 26.69 39.29
CA ALA A 18 20.61 25.81 39.10
C ALA A 18 20.44 25.29 37.67
N GLU A 19 21.21 25.81 36.69
CA GLU A 19 21.24 25.29 35.31
C GLU A 19 22.43 24.35 35.03
N ALA A 20 23.24 24.04 36.05
CA ALA A 20 24.44 23.20 35.91
C ALA A 20 24.31 21.78 36.50
N ILE A 21 23.11 21.35 36.93
CA ILE A 21 22.87 20.00 37.48
C ILE A 21 21.91 19.15 36.60
N GLU A 22 21.26 19.73 35.58
CA GLU A 22 20.43 19.01 34.59
C GLU A 22 21.07 18.88 33.20
N ARG A 23 22.40 18.90 33.12
CA ARG A 23 23.14 18.50 31.90
C ARG A 23 24.29 17.56 32.24
N GLY A 24 23.93 16.31 32.52
CA GLY A 24 24.83 15.17 32.43
C GLY A 24 24.41 14.28 31.26
N GLY A 25 25.14 14.37 30.15
CA GLY A 25 24.92 13.53 28.95
C GLY A 25 25.10 14.33 27.66
N GLY A 26 26.36 14.51 27.24
CA GLY A 26 26.74 15.39 26.13
C GLY A 26 26.17 14.97 24.77
N GLY A 27 25.37 15.86 24.18
CA GLY A 27 25.02 15.86 22.76
C GLY A 27 26.16 16.46 21.94
N LEU A 28 26.66 15.70 20.96
CA LEU A 28 27.59 16.16 19.94
C LEU A 28 26.87 17.16 19.00
N SER A 29 27.57 18.18 18.50
CA SER A 29 27.04 19.06 17.45
C SER A 29 26.78 18.26 16.16
N VAL A 30 25.89 18.76 15.30
CA VAL A 30 25.56 18.14 13.99
C VAL A 30 26.82 17.91 13.16
N ASP A 31 27.77 18.86 13.16
CA ASP A 31 29.08 18.70 12.52
C ASP A 31 29.93 17.56 13.13
N ALA A 32 29.84 17.34 14.44
CA ALA A 32 30.56 16.28 15.15
C ALA A 32 29.89 14.90 15.00
N LEU A 33 28.60 14.84 14.69
CA LEU A 33 27.89 13.61 14.32
C LEU A 33 28.22 13.20 12.87
N LEU A 34 28.30 14.16 11.95
CA LEU A 34 28.70 13.95 10.55
C LEU A 34 30.17 13.51 10.41
N ALA A 35 31.04 13.92 11.33
CA ALA A 35 32.42 13.43 11.40
C ALA A 35 32.53 11.93 11.75
N LYS A 36 31.58 11.37 12.51
CA LYS A 36 31.57 9.92 12.84
C LYS A 36 31.13 9.04 11.67
N VAL A 37 30.34 9.58 10.75
CA VAL A 37 29.93 8.89 9.50
C VAL A 37 31.12 8.74 8.53
N ARG A 38 32.11 9.65 8.57
CA ARG A 38 33.30 9.59 7.71
C ARG A 38 34.39 8.63 8.18
N THR A 39 34.36 8.14 9.42
CA THR A 39 35.41 7.27 9.98
C THR A 39 35.14 5.76 9.89
N ALA A 40 34.04 5.34 9.27
CA ALA A 40 33.74 3.91 9.06
C ALA A 40 34.25 3.35 7.71
N ALA A 41 34.93 4.17 6.90
CA ALA A 41 35.51 3.75 5.63
C ALA A 41 37.03 3.96 5.63
N ALA A 42 37.77 2.95 6.08
CA ALA A 42 39.19 2.80 5.75
C ALA A 42 39.54 1.29 5.71
N PRO A 43 40.08 0.78 4.59
CA PRO A 43 40.57 -0.59 4.52
C PRO A 43 41.94 -0.68 5.21
N THR A 44 42.09 -1.68 6.07
CA THR A 44 43.39 -2.04 6.68
C THR A 44 44.31 -2.65 5.61
N PRO A 45 45.60 -2.26 5.53
CA PRO A 45 46.53 -2.80 4.55
C PRO A 45 47.13 -4.12 5.06
N THR A 46 47.12 -5.16 4.23
CA THR A 46 47.98 -6.32 4.41
C THR A 46 48.89 -6.45 3.19
N GLY A 47 50.14 -6.04 3.38
CA GLY A 47 51.22 -6.41 2.50
C GLY A 47 51.82 -7.74 2.92
N SER A 48 52.16 -8.57 1.93
CA SER A 48 53.38 -9.38 1.98
C SER A 48 53.92 -9.53 0.56
N ASP A 49 55.09 -8.95 0.34
CA ASP A 49 55.95 -9.11 -0.82
C ASP A 49 56.30 -10.58 -1.10
N ALA A 50 56.32 -10.94 -2.39
CA ALA A 50 57.33 -11.85 -2.92
C ALA A 50 57.51 -11.64 -4.44
N GLY A 51 58.54 -10.85 -4.80
CA GLY A 51 59.57 -11.20 -5.77
C GLY A 51 59.18 -11.54 -7.22
N ALA A 52 59.35 -10.53 -8.09
CA ALA A 52 60.14 -10.54 -9.33
C ALA A 52 60.13 -11.77 -10.26
N ALA A 53 59.72 -11.58 -11.53
CA ALA A 53 60.66 -11.56 -12.67
C ALA A 53 59.92 -11.20 -13.99
N ALA A 54 60.55 -10.32 -14.75
CA ALA A 54 60.18 -9.94 -16.10
C ALA A 54 60.62 -10.99 -17.13
N ALA A 55 59.82 -11.19 -18.18
CA ALA A 55 60.33 -11.51 -19.53
C ALA A 55 59.25 -11.25 -20.58
N ALA A 56 59.67 -10.59 -21.65
CA ALA A 56 58.88 -10.15 -22.78
C ALA A 56 59.01 -11.12 -23.98
N VAL A 57 57.90 -11.33 -24.72
CA VAL A 57 57.77 -11.44 -26.21
C VAL A 57 58.45 -12.67 -26.89
N PRO A 58 58.04 -13.19 -28.09
CA PRO A 58 56.96 -12.80 -29.04
C PRO A 58 56.02 -13.93 -29.54
N ASP A 59 54.99 -13.49 -30.27
CA ASP A 59 54.30 -14.15 -31.39
C ASP A 59 55.23 -14.86 -32.39
N VAL A 60 54.84 -16.08 -32.81
CA VAL A 60 55.22 -16.66 -34.11
C VAL A 60 54.07 -17.52 -34.65
N VAL A 61 53.51 -17.10 -35.77
CA VAL A 61 52.65 -17.88 -36.70
C VAL A 61 53.54 -18.84 -37.51
N PRO A 62 53.02 -20.02 -37.90
CA PRO A 62 53.29 -20.43 -39.28
C PRO A 62 52.07 -21.02 -40.00
N ASP A 63 51.88 -20.54 -41.23
CA ASP A 63 51.20 -21.21 -42.33
C ASP A 63 51.95 -22.47 -42.76
N MET A 64 51.22 -23.54 -43.09
CA MET A 64 51.68 -24.63 -43.97
C MET A 64 50.50 -25.25 -44.73
N GLU A 65 50.53 -25.14 -46.06
CA GLU A 65 49.65 -25.81 -47.01
C GLU A 65 50.07 -27.27 -47.29
N GLY A 66 49.07 -28.18 -47.31
CA GLY A 66 48.95 -29.37 -48.18
C GLY A 66 49.51 -30.73 -47.70
N PRO A 67 49.06 -31.90 -48.24
CA PRO A 67 47.99 -32.14 -49.23
C PRO A 67 46.94 -33.20 -48.81
N ALA A 68 45.95 -33.37 -49.68
CA ALA A 68 44.74 -34.18 -49.60
C ALA A 68 44.91 -35.67 -49.24
N ALA A 69 43.98 -36.17 -48.40
CA ALA A 69 43.59 -37.57 -48.33
C ALA A 69 42.05 -37.65 -48.35
N ALA A 70 41.52 -38.23 -49.43
CA ALA A 70 40.10 -38.48 -49.62
C ALA A 70 39.60 -39.51 -48.60
N VAL A 71 38.59 -39.13 -47.82
CA VAL A 71 37.76 -40.07 -47.05
C VAL A 71 36.32 -39.81 -47.48
N LEU A 72 35.67 -40.89 -47.89
CA LEU A 72 34.32 -40.95 -48.43
C LEU A 72 33.30 -40.40 -47.43
N ASP A 73 32.65 -39.29 -47.78
CA ASP A 73 31.44 -38.81 -47.12
C ASP A 73 30.31 -39.81 -47.37
N VAL A 74 29.94 -40.53 -46.31
CA VAL A 74 28.59 -41.09 -46.20
C VAL A 74 27.74 -39.98 -45.60
N GLU A 75 27.00 -39.26 -46.45
CA GLU A 75 25.97 -38.31 -46.03
C GLU A 75 25.01 -39.00 -45.06
N ARG A 76 25.17 -38.74 -43.76
CA ARG A 76 24.06 -38.80 -42.82
C ARG A 76 23.11 -37.66 -43.20
N PRO A 77 21.80 -37.89 -43.35
CA PRO A 77 20.87 -36.79 -43.49
C PRO A 77 21.03 -35.89 -42.26
N ALA A 78 21.36 -34.62 -42.47
CA ALA A 78 21.24 -33.61 -41.43
C ALA A 78 19.80 -33.68 -40.92
N ALA A 79 19.63 -33.97 -39.62
CA ALA A 79 18.36 -33.72 -38.97
C ALA A 79 18.05 -32.24 -39.20
N ALA A 80 16.89 -31.96 -39.81
CA ALA A 80 16.45 -30.59 -40.05
C ALA A 80 16.50 -29.83 -38.72
N VAL A 81 17.37 -28.83 -38.64
CA VAL A 81 17.34 -27.87 -37.54
C VAL A 81 15.97 -27.20 -37.63
N PRO A 82 15.14 -27.22 -36.57
CA PRO A 82 13.88 -26.49 -36.62
C PRO A 82 14.18 -25.01 -36.87
N ASP A 83 13.55 -24.45 -37.90
CA ASP A 83 13.76 -23.07 -38.32
C ASP A 83 13.12 -22.10 -37.30
N VAL A 84 13.93 -21.67 -36.34
CA VAL A 84 13.55 -20.72 -35.29
C VAL A 84 13.04 -19.41 -35.91
N GLU A 85 13.63 -18.95 -37.01
CA GLU A 85 13.25 -17.68 -37.64
C GLU A 85 11.86 -17.79 -38.27
N ALA A 86 11.58 -18.90 -38.97
CA ALA A 86 10.25 -19.15 -39.52
C ALA A 86 9.20 -19.30 -38.41
N LEU A 87 9.54 -19.99 -37.32
CA LEU A 87 8.62 -20.14 -36.18
C LEU A 87 8.37 -18.80 -35.49
N ALA A 88 9.41 -17.98 -35.27
CA ALA A 88 9.30 -16.65 -34.70
C ALA A 88 8.45 -15.73 -35.59
N ALA A 89 8.59 -15.81 -36.92
CA ALA A 89 7.75 -15.07 -37.85
C ALA A 89 6.27 -15.51 -37.78
N ALA A 90 6.01 -16.81 -37.63
CA ALA A 90 4.66 -17.34 -37.44
C ALA A 90 4.05 -16.86 -36.11
N ILE A 91 4.79 -16.93 -35.01
CA ILE A 91 4.37 -16.42 -33.69
C ILE A 91 4.10 -14.91 -33.77
N ALA A 92 4.96 -14.15 -34.45
CA ALA A 92 4.79 -12.70 -34.62
C ALA A 92 3.49 -12.35 -35.37
N ALA A 93 3.13 -13.14 -36.40
CA ALA A 93 1.87 -12.99 -37.12
C ALA A 93 0.65 -13.30 -36.24
N VAL A 94 0.72 -14.35 -35.43
CA VAL A 94 -0.34 -14.70 -34.46
C VAL A 94 -0.49 -13.57 -33.42
N ALA A 95 0.61 -13.17 -32.78
CA ALA A 95 0.65 -12.14 -31.74
C ALA A 95 0.16 -10.77 -32.25
N GLY A 96 0.50 -10.40 -33.48
CA GLY A 96 0.07 -9.15 -34.11
C GLY A 96 -1.45 -8.94 -34.09
N ARG A 97 -2.25 -10.01 -34.16
CA ARG A 97 -3.72 -9.95 -34.16
C ARG A 97 -4.32 -9.44 -32.85
N HIS A 98 -3.57 -9.54 -31.75
CA HIS A 98 -4.00 -9.10 -30.42
C HIS A 98 -3.39 -7.75 -30.02
N LEU A 99 -2.78 -7.03 -30.97
CA LEU A 99 -2.14 -5.73 -30.76
C LEU A 99 -2.91 -4.60 -31.44
N PRO A 100 -2.87 -3.36 -30.89
CA PRO A 100 -3.52 -2.20 -31.49
C PRO A 100 -3.06 -1.90 -32.92
N GLU A 101 -1.78 -2.12 -33.21
CA GLU A 101 -1.18 -1.85 -34.53
C GLU A 101 -1.31 -3.04 -35.50
N GLY A 102 -1.86 -4.17 -35.06
CA GLY A 102 -2.10 -5.35 -35.90
C GLY A 102 -0.86 -6.13 -36.33
N HIS A 103 0.34 -5.76 -35.88
CA HIS A 103 1.61 -6.39 -36.24
C HIS A 103 2.61 -6.37 -35.08
N LEU A 104 3.54 -7.33 -35.07
CA LEU A 104 4.64 -7.43 -34.10
C LEU A 104 5.92 -7.80 -34.84
N SER A 105 7.05 -7.21 -34.46
CA SER A 105 8.38 -7.63 -34.95
C SER A 105 8.83 -8.88 -34.19
N PRO A 106 9.58 -9.83 -34.80
CA PRO A 106 10.05 -11.04 -34.12
C PRO A 106 10.84 -10.78 -32.82
N ASP A 107 11.50 -9.63 -32.71
CA ASP A 107 12.30 -9.24 -31.54
C ASP A 107 11.60 -8.25 -30.59
N ALA A 108 10.38 -7.81 -30.94
CA ALA A 108 9.60 -6.91 -30.12
C ALA A 108 8.78 -7.69 -29.09
N ASP A 109 8.81 -7.25 -27.83
CA ASP A 109 7.98 -7.83 -26.78
C ASP A 109 6.51 -7.44 -26.98
N PHE A 110 5.63 -8.42 -26.93
CA PHE A 110 4.19 -8.26 -27.11
C PHE A 110 3.59 -7.18 -26.20
N PHE A 111 3.98 -7.12 -24.92
CA PHE A 111 3.42 -6.17 -23.96
C PHE A 111 3.93 -4.74 -24.22
N ASP A 112 5.19 -4.60 -24.64
CA ASP A 112 5.74 -3.29 -25.02
C ASP A 112 5.07 -2.71 -26.27
N ALA A 113 4.62 -3.57 -27.18
CA ALA A 113 3.83 -3.22 -28.36
C ALA A 113 2.34 -2.93 -28.05
N GLY A 114 1.94 -2.95 -26.79
CA GLY A 114 0.58 -2.63 -26.35
C GLY A 114 -0.33 -3.84 -26.12
N GLY A 115 0.24 -5.04 -26.11
CA GLY A 115 -0.45 -6.27 -25.74
C GLY A 115 -0.96 -6.23 -24.31
N THR A 116 -2.11 -6.87 -24.07
CA THR A 116 -2.75 -6.93 -22.76
C THR A 116 -2.64 -8.33 -22.15
N SER A 117 -2.82 -8.46 -20.84
CA SER A 117 -2.85 -9.79 -20.20
C SER A 117 -3.97 -10.69 -20.73
N VAL A 118 -5.10 -10.12 -21.18
CA VAL A 118 -6.17 -10.87 -21.85
C VAL A 118 -5.70 -11.34 -23.22
N GLY A 119 -5.09 -10.44 -23.99
CA GLY A 119 -4.47 -10.79 -25.27
C GLY A 119 -3.36 -11.84 -25.15
N ALA A 120 -2.64 -11.91 -24.03
CA ALA A 120 -1.65 -12.95 -23.77
C ALA A 120 -2.30 -14.33 -23.56
N VAL A 121 -3.44 -14.41 -22.87
CA VAL A 121 -4.21 -15.65 -22.72
C VAL A 121 -4.74 -16.12 -24.08
N GLU A 122 -5.28 -15.19 -24.87
CA GLU A 122 -5.73 -15.48 -26.24
C GLU A 122 -4.57 -15.90 -27.15
N LEU A 123 -3.40 -15.28 -26.98
CA LEU A 123 -2.18 -15.64 -27.70
C LEU A 123 -1.76 -17.08 -27.38
N VAL A 124 -1.68 -17.47 -26.10
CA VAL A 124 -1.33 -18.85 -25.72
C VAL A 124 -2.28 -19.85 -26.38
N ALA A 125 -3.60 -19.61 -26.30
CA ALA A 125 -4.58 -20.47 -26.94
C ALA A 125 -4.41 -20.54 -28.47
N ALA A 126 -4.14 -19.41 -29.13
CA ALA A 126 -3.91 -19.36 -30.57
C ALA A 126 -2.60 -20.05 -30.99
N LEU A 127 -1.55 -19.99 -30.16
CA LEU A 127 -0.28 -20.69 -30.41
C LEU A 127 -0.46 -22.22 -30.31
N GLU A 128 -1.26 -22.68 -29.36
CA GLU A 128 -1.62 -24.10 -29.23
C GLU A 128 -2.48 -24.55 -30.42
N ASP A 129 -3.56 -23.83 -30.72
CA ASP A 129 -4.53 -24.19 -31.75
C ASP A 129 -3.95 -24.12 -33.19
N GLU A 130 -3.16 -23.09 -33.50
CA GLU A 130 -2.70 -22.83 -34.87
C GLU A 130 -1.28 -23.34 -35.14
N LEU A 131 -0.39 -23.31 -34.14
CA LEU A 131 1.01 -23.69 -34.29
C LEU A 131 1.36 -25.00 -33.55
N GLY A 132 0.40 -25.61 -32.84
CA GLY A 132 0.64 -26.84 -32.07
C GLY A 132 1.63 -26.63 -30.91
N MET A 133 1.74 -25.40 -30.43
CA MET A 133 2.78 -24.99 -29.47
C MET A 133 2.21 -24.89 -28.07
N GLU A 134 2.51 -25.88 -27.23
CA GLU A 134 2.17 -25.85 -25.82
C GLU A 134 3.17 -24.94 -25.07
N ILE A 135 2.73 -23.73 -24.72
CA ILE A 135 3.50 -22.75 -23.93
C ILE A 135 2.69 -22.39 -22.68
N ASP A 136 3.36 -22.39 -21.52
CA ASP A 136 2.76 -21.90 -20.28
C ASP A 136 2.55 -20.38 -20.34
N LEU A 137 1.43 -19.90 -19.82
CA LEU A 137 1.15 -18.48 -19.73
C LEU A 137 2.22 -17.72 -18.92
N ASP A 138 2.80 -18.33 -17.90
CA ASP A 138 3.92 -17.76 -17.14
C ASP A 138 5.17 -17.56 -18.01
N ASP A 139 5.36 -18.36 -19.07
CA ASP A 139 6.46 -18.17 -20.03
C ASP A 139 6.20 -17.00 -20.97
N VAL A 140 4.96 -16.83 -21.44
CA VAL A 140 4.59 -15.63 -22.21
C VAL A 140 4.78 -14.38 -21.36
N PHE A 141 4.34 -14.39 -20.10
CA PHE A 141 4.58 -13.25 -19.22
C PHE A 141 6.05 -13.02 -18.91
N ALA A 142 6.87 -14.06 -18.89
CA ALA A 142 8.30 -13.92 -18.66
C ALA A 142 9.01 -13.19 -19.81
N ASP A 143 8.74 -13.60 -21.05
CA ASP A 143 9.29 -13.01 -22.27
C ASP A 143 8.39 -13.32 -23.46
N ALA A 144 7.67 -12.30 -23.96
CA ALA A 144 6.69 -12.47 -25.03
C ALA A 144 7.24 -12.12 -26.41
N ARG A 145 8.57 -12.08 -26.58
CA ARG A 145 9.19 -11.94 -27.90
C ARG A 145 8.94 -13.20 -28.73
N PRO A 146 8.46 -13.08 -29.97
CA PRO A 146 8.29 -14.23 -30.85
C PRO A 146 9.55 -15.10 -31.00
N THR A 147 10.74 -14.51 -31.04
CA THR A 147 12.01 -15.26 -31.07
C THR A 147 12.24 -16.08 -29.79
N SER A 148 12.02 -15.50 -28.61
CA SER A 148 12.10 -16.21 -27.33
C SER A 148 11.10 -17.35 -27.22
N LEU A 149 9.84 -17.09 -27.60
CA LEU A 149 8.79 -18.11 -27.60
C LEU A 149 9.10 -19.25 -28.58
N ALA A 150 9.65 -18.95 -29.75
CA ALA A 150 10.08 -19.97 -30.71
C ALA A 150 11.19 -20.87 -30.14
N HIS A 151 12.21 -20.28 -29.50
CA HIS A 151 13.27 -21.05 -28.84
C HIS A 151 12.71 -21.97 -27.74
N ARG A 152 11.75 -21.49 -26.94
CA ARG A 152 11.11 -22.27 -25.88
C ARG A 152 10.22 -23.38 -26.43
N GLY A 153 9.36 -23.08 -27.40
CA GLY A 153 8.49 -24.06 -28.05
C GLY A 153 9.26 -25.19 -28.73
N LEU A 154 10.44 -24.90 -29.28
CA LEU A 154 11.32 -25.92 -29.85
C LEU A 154 12.09 -26.72 -28.80
N SER A 155 12.30 -26.15 -27.61
CA SER A 155 12.93 -26.86 -26.48
C SER A 155 11.95 -27.79 -25.76
N THR A 156 10.65 -27.48 -25.79
CA THR A 156 9.57 -28.31 -25.23
C THR A 156 9.04 -29.37 -26.21
N ALA A 157 9.25 -29.20 -27.51
CA ALA A 157 8.92 -30.18 -28.54
C ALA A 157 9.80 -31.45 -28.43
N HIS A 158 9.31 -32.49 -27.77
CA HIS A 158 9.88 -33.83 -27.90
C HIS A 158 9.87 -34.28 -29.38
N PRO A 159 10.91 -34.99 -29.87
CA PRO A 159 11.00 -35.41 -31.27
C PRO A 159 10.06 -36.60 -31.53
N THR A 160 8.76 -36.36 -31.61
CA THR A 160 7.77 -37.33 -32.07
C THR A 160 6.66 -36.63 -32.85
N ALA A 161 6.92 -36.37 -34.13
CA ALA A 161 5.96 -36.55 -35.22
C ALA A 161 6.64 -36.15 -36.53
N ALA A 162 7.26 -37.14 -37.20
CA ALA A 162 7.56 -37.00 -38.61
C ALA A 162 6.25 -36.80 -39.36
N LEU A 163 6.09 -35.64 -40.00
CA LEU A 163 5.06 -35.34 -40.98
C LEU A 163 4.99 -36.49 -41.99
N SER A 164 3.98 -37.35 -41.87
CA SER A 164 3.75 -38.44 -42.83
C SER A 164 2.61 -38.04 -43.76
N ALA A 165 2.94 -37.92 -45.04
CA ALA A 165 2.00 -37.73 -46.14
C ALA A 165 1.05 -38.94 -46.28
N PRO A 166 -0.15 -38.77 -46.86
CA PRO A 166 -1.17 -39.81 -46.86
C PRO A 166 -1.01 -40.75 -48.06
N ALA A 167 -0.98 -42.07 -47.83
CA ALA A 167 -1.29 -43.05 -48.87
C ALA A 167 -1.68 -44.44 -48.33
N VAL A 168 -2.95 -44.77 -48.57
CA VAL A 168 -3.50 -46.05 -49.06
C VAL A 168 -3.70 -47.23 -48.07
N SER A 169 -5.00 -47.57 -47.99
CA SER A 169 -5.68 -48.73 -47.44
C SER A 169 -4.99 -50.09 -47.59
N GLN A 170 -5.14 -50.93 -46.55
CA GLN A 170 -5.63 -52.31 -46.70
C GLN A 170 -6.23 -52.84 -45.39
N THR A 171 -7.41 -53.46 -45.54
CA THR A 171 -8.35 -53.98 -44.53
C THR A 171 -8.00 -55.43 -44.09
N PRO A 172 -8.72 -56.06 -43.14
CA PRO A 172 -8.18 -56.76 -41.96
C PRO A 172 -8.15 -58.30 -42.14
N THR A 173 -7.83 -59.14 -41.13
CA THR A 173 -8.75 -59.79 -40.14
C THR A 173 -7.98 -60.98 -39.49
N PRO A 174 -8.54 -61.81 -38.56
CA PRO A 174 -8.68 -61.64 -37.09
C PRO A 174 -8.02 -62.79 -36.26
N GLY A 175 -8.12 -62.71 -34.93
CA GLY A 175 -8.33 -63.94 -34.14
C GLY A 175 -8.22 -63.85 -32.62
N THR A 176 -9.39 -63.90 -31.96
CA THR A 176 -9.74 -64.83 -30.85
C THR A 176 -9.05 -64.56 -29.48
N THR A 177 -9.68 -64.38 -28.31
CA THR A 177 -11.01 -64.78 -27.79
C THR A 177 -11.33 -64.11 -26.44
N TRP A 178 -12.63 -63.92 -26.22
CA TRP A 178 -13.45 -63.66 -25.01
C TRP A 178 -12.97 -64.39 -23.72
N ALA A 179 -12.70 -63.74 -22.57
CA ALA A 179 -13.58 -63.27 -21.44
C ALA A 179 -14.18 -64.38 -20.54
N PRO A 180 -14.80 -64.10 -19.36
CA PRO A 180 -14.62 -63.04 -18.34
C PRO A 180 -14.75 -63.57 -16.87
N ASP A 181 -15.00 -62.67 -15.91
CA ASP A 181 -15.65 -62.87 -14.58
C ASP A 181 -14.76 -63.33 -13.40
N THR A 182 -14.92 -62.91 -12.14
CA THR A 182 -15.84 -61.98 -11.44
C THR A 182 -15.29 -61.64 -10.04
N ALA A 183 -15.70 -60.46 -9.56
CA ALA A 183 -15.97 -59.95 -8.20
C ALA A 183 -15.65 -60.73 -6.90
N GLY A 184 -15.29 -59.95 -5.86
CA GLY A 184 -15.64 -60.19 -4.45
C GLY A 184 -14.49 -59.86 -3.47
N THR A 185 -14.44 -58.68 -2.83
CA THR A 185 -14.92 -58.38 -1.45
C THR A 185 -14.50 -59.40 -0.38
N ALA A 186 -14.08 -59.10 0.85
CA ALA A 186 -13.71 -57.94 1.64
C ALA A 186 -13.42 -58.52 3.05
N THR A 187 -12.64 -57.81 3.89
CA THR A 187 -12.59 -57.91 5.38
C THR A 187 -12.16 -59.26 6.00
N SER A 188 -11.64 -59.38 7.21
CA SER A 188 -10.90 -58.58 8.21
C SER A 188 -10.67 -59.57 9.37
N GLU A 189 -9.63 -59.35 10.19
CA GLU A 189 -9.31 -59.98 11.49
C GLU A 189 -7.88 -60.55 11.42
N GLY A 190 -6.95 -60.29 12.31
CA GLY A 190 -7.00 -59.72 13.65
C GLY A 190 -5.86 -60.37 14.43
N THR A 191 -5.22 -59.61 15.30
CA THR A 191 -4.38 -60.08 16.43
C THR A 191 -2.88 -60.24 16.18
N VAL A 192 -2.15 -59.33 16.82
CA VAL A 192 -0.70 -59.33 17.13
C VAL A 192 -0.51 -59.96 18.52
N PRO A 193 0.55 -60.76 18.75
CA PRO A 193 1.62 -60.25 19.61
C PRO A 193 3.04 -60.56 19.11
N ALA A 194 3.93 -59.61 19.39
CA ALA A 194 5.38 -59.57 19.16
C ALA A 194 6.17 -60.40 20.20
N PRO A 195 7.52 -60.32 20.30
CA PRO A 195 8.54 -59.92 19.33
C PRO A 195 9.67 -60.96 19.18
N GLY A 196 10.18 -61.17 17.96
CA GLY A 196 11.41 -61.91 17.69
C GLY A 196 12.35 -61.05 16.85
N ILE A 197 13.45 -60.60 17.46
CA ILE A 197 14.48 -59.77 16.83
C ILE A 197 15.16 -60.58 15.72
N LEU A 198 15.11 -60.08 14.48
CA LEU A 198 15.89 -60.54 13.33
C LEU A 198 16.70 -59.36 12.75
N PRO A 199 17.88 -59.63 12.16
CA PRO A 199 18.93 -58.63 11.97
C PRO A 199 18.65 -57.63 10.85
N VAL A 200 19.06 -56.38 11.09
CA VAL A 200 18.97 -55.23 10.18
C VAL A 200 19.74 -55.50 8.88
N PRO A 201 19.12 -55.44 7.69
CA PRO A 201 19.84 -55.36 6.43
C PRO A 201 20.39 -53.94 6.24
N ALA A 202 21.63 -53.84 5.77
CA ALA A 202 22.30 -52.58 5.48
C ALA A 202 21.46 -51.66 4.57
N PRO A 203 21.49 -50.32 4.78
CA PRO A 203 20.74 -49.39 3.98
C PRO A 203 21.22 -49.44 2.53
N ARG A 204 20.31 -49.78 1.62
CA ARG A 204 20.49 -49.52 0.19
C ARG A 204 20.54 -48.00 0.01
N THR A 205 21.71 -47.47 -0.32
CA THR A 205 21.85 -46.11 -0.84
C THR A 205 20.96 -45.98 -2.06
N ALA A 206 19.88 -45.21 -1.93
CA ALA A 206 19.12 -44.73 -3.08
C ALA A 206 20.08 -43.94 -3.98
N PRO A 207 20.01 -44.06 -5.31
CA PRO A 207 20.75 -43.17 -6.18
C PRO A 207 20.36 -41.73 -5.82
N ALA A 208 21.35 -40.86 -5.69
CA ALA A 208 21.12 -39.44 -5.50
C ALA A 208 20.19 -38.97 -6.62
N ALA A 209 18.91 -38.75 -6.29
CA ALA A 209 18.02 -38.03 -7.16
C ALA A 209 18.70 -36.68 -7.36
N ALA A 210 19.05 -36.35 -8.61
CA ALA A 210 19.36 -34.99 -8.96
C ALA A 210 18.18 -34.16 -8.44
N VAL A 211 18.45 -33.32 -7.44
CA VAL A 211 17.47 -32.35 -6.96
C VAL A 211 17.32 -31.38 -8.12
N ILE A 212 16.34 -31.65 -8.98
CA ILE A 212 15.83 -30.65 -9.91
C ILE A 212 15.31 -29.54 -8.99
N PRO A 213 15.91 -28.32 -8.99
CA PRO A 213 15.37 -27.25 -8.17
C PRO A 213 13.90 -27.09 -8.52
N ALA A 214 13.04 -27.02 -7.51
CA ALA A 214 11.62 -26.82 -7.74
C ALA A 214 11.46 -25.59 -8.65
N PRO A 215 10.63 -25.67 -9.72
CA PRO A 215 10.40 -24.53 -10.59
C PRO A 215 9.99 -23.34 -9.71
N TYR A 216 10.52 -22.15 -10.00
CA TYR A 216 10.28 -20.91 -9.25
C TYR A 216 10.99 -20.78 -7.88
N SER A 217 12.13 -21.45 -7.66
CA SER A 217 12.98 -21.26 -6.45
C SER A 217 14.19 -20.34 -6.67
N ALA A 218 14.54 -20.06 -7.92
CA ALA A 218 15.68 -19.25 -8.32
C ALA A 218 15.32 -18.41 -9.56
N ALA A 219 16.11 -17.37 -9.83
CA ALA A 219 16.05 -16.62 -11.07
C ALA A 219 16.30 -17.54 -12.27
N ARG A 220 15.66 -17.23 -13.41
CA ARG A 220 15.92 -17.96 -14.66
C ARG A 220 17.36 -17.65 -15.12
N PRO A 221 18.14 -18.64 -15.63
CA PRO A 221 19.51 -18.38 -16.09
C PRO A 221 19.61 -17.27 -17.14
N GLU A 222 18.68 -17.24 -18.10
CA GLU A 222 18.59 -16.19 -19.13
C GLU A 222 18.34 -14.78 -18.55
N ASP A 223 17.55 -14.67 -17.48
CA ASP A 223 17.33 -13.40 -16.79
C ASP A 223 18.60 -12.98 -16.05
N LEU A 224 19.30 -13.93 -15.40
CA LEU A 224 20.54 -13.65 -14.69
C LEU A 224 21.63 -13.15 -15.65
N ASP A 225 21.83 -13.82 -16.79
CA ASP A 225 22.78 -13.40 -17.81
C ASP A 225 22.46 -12.01 -18.34
N GLN A 226 21.17 -11.73 -18.62
CA GLN A 226 20.74 -10.42 -19.07
C GLN A 226 20.94 -9.34 -17.99
N ILE A 227 20.63 -9.63 -16.73
CA ILE A 227 20.86 -8.70 -15.61
C ILE A 227 22.34 -8.32 -15.56
N LEU A 228 23.24 -9.29 -15.59
CA LEU A 228 24.69 -9.04 -15.56
C LEU A 228 25.16 -8.20 -16.76
N ALA A 229 24.62 -8.45 -17.96
CA ALA A 229 24.89 -7.63 -19.14
C ALA A 229 24.40 -6.18 -18.97
N ASP A 230 23.25 -5.99 -18.34
CA ASP A 230 22.68 -4.67 -18.10
C ASP A 230 23.47 -3.88 -17.04
N LEU A 231 23.98 -4.56 -16.01
CA LEU A 231 24.87 -3.94 -15.01
C LEU A 231 26.16 -3.41 -15.65
N ALA A 232 26.64 -4.03 -16.72
CA ALA A 232 27.82 -3.58 -17.47
C ALA A 232 27.54 -2.32 -18.32
N LEU A 233 26.28 -1.97 -18.56
CA LEU A 233 25.95 -0.72 -19.26
C LEU A 233 26.25 0.52 -18.41
N ALA A 234 26.23 0.39 -17.08
CA ALA A 234 26.62 1.48 -16.18
C ALA A 234 28.08 1.93 -16.42
N ASP A 235 28.97 1.01 -16.80
CA ASP A 235 30.38 1.29 -17.13
C ASP A 235 30.55 2.13 -18.41
N ARG A 236 29.48 2.33 -19.18
CA ARG A 236 29.48 3.15 -20.40
C ARG A 236 28.99 4.57 -20.15
N LEU A 237 28.50 4.86 -18.94
CA LEU A 237 28.01 6.19 -18.60
C LEU A 237 29.16 7.22 -18.64
N PRO A 238 28.88 8.48 -19.03
CA PRO A 238 29.89 9.53 -18.98
C PRO A 238 30.43 9.75 -17.56
N TRP A 239 31.71 10.09 -17.48
CA TRP A 239 32.29 10.62 -16.24
C TRP A 239 31.75 12.02 -16.00
N THR A 240 31.37 12.31 -14.77
CA THR A 240 30.80 13.60 -14.39
C THR A 240 31.40 14.12 -13.09
N GLY A 241 31.31 15.43 -12.88
CA GLY A 241 31.78 16.06 -11.64
C GLY A 241 30.68 16.14 -10.59
N ASP A 242 30.97 16.77 -9.45
CA ASP A 242 29.97 17.00 -8.42
C ASP A 242 28.93 18.04 -8.89
N PRO A 243 27.62 17.79 -8.68
CA PRO A 243 26.61 18.80 -8.89
C PRO A 243 26.75 19.94 -7.88
N GLU A 244 26.26 21.12 -8.26
CA GLU A 244 26.23 22.26 -7.35
C GLU A 244 25.29 21.95 -6.17
N PRO A 245 25.73 22.11 -4.90
CA PRO A 245 24.96 21.73 -3.72
C PRO A 245 23.90 22.80 -3.38
N LEU A 246 22.98 23.04 -4.32
CA LEU A 246 21.89 24.00 -4.19
C LEU A 246 20.53 23.33 -4.41
N PRO A 247 19.48 23.78 -3.72
CA PRO A 247 18.12 23.30 -4.01
C PRO A 247 17.78 23.48 -5.50
N PRO A 248 17.25 22.44 -6.17
CA PRO A 248 17.07 22.45 -7.61
C PRO A 248 15.94 23.38 -8.02
N ARG A 249 16.13 24.14 -9.11
CA ARG A 249 15.12 25.06 -9.68
C ARG A 249 14.48 24.51 -10.94
N ARG A 250 15.10 23.53 -11.62
CA ARG A 250 14.60 22.88 -12.82
C ARG A 250 14.74 21.38 -12.67
N ILE A 251 13.61 20.70 -12.53
CA ILE A 251 13.56 19.28 -12.18
C ILE A 251 12.88 18.50 -13.31
N LEU A 252 13.52 17.45 -13.81
CA LEU A 252 12.82 16.46 -14.63
C LEU A 252 12.16 15.43 -13.72
N LEU A 253 10.86 15.23 -13.87
CA LEU A 253 10.08 14.21 -13.18
C LEU A 253 9.51 13.23 -14.19
N THR A 254 9.93 11.96 -14.11
CA THR A 254 9.27 10.88 -14.84
C THR A 254 8.15 10.28 -13.99
N GLY A 255 7.14 9.66 -14.63
CA GLY A 255 6.09 8.96 -13.89
C GLY A 255 5.07 9.88 -13.21
N ALA A 256 4.98 11.15 -13.61
CA ALA A 256 4.06 12.14 -13.05
C ALA A 256 2.57 11.76 -13.19
N THR A 257 2.23 10.84 -14.10
CA THR A 257 0.85 10.31 -14.26
C THR A 257 0.57 9.07 -13.41
N GLY A 258 1.58 8.53 -12.70
CA GLY A 258 1.45 7.42 -11.77
C GLY A 258 0.97 7.88 -10.39
N PHE A 259 0.68 6.94 -9.49
CA PHE A 259 0.18 7.25 -8.15
C PHE A 259 1.17 8.10 -7.35
N LEU A 260 2.35 7.55 -7.00
CA LEU A 260 3.37 8.30 -6.26
C LEU A 260 3.84 9.55 -7.01
N GLY A 261 4.09 9.46 -8.31
CA GLY A 261 4.58 10.59 -9.11
C GLY A 261 3.63 11.79 -9.15
N SER A 262 2.31 11.54 -9.14
CA SER A 262 1.28 12.60 -9.05
C SER A 262 1.36 13.36 -7.72
N HIS A 263 1.56 12.64 -6.61
CA HIS A 263 1.72 13.25 -5.29
C HIS A 263 3.06 14.00 -5.18
N MET A 264 4.15 13.39 -5.66
CA MET A 264 5.48 14.02 -5.68
C MET A 264 5.51 15.30 -6.50
N LEU A 265 4.82 15.34 -7.65
CA LEU A 265 4.69 16.57 -8.44
C LEU A 265 4.13 17.71 -7.60
N LEU A 266 3.02 17.49 -6.88
CA LEU A 266 2.44 18.53 -6.05
C LEU A 266 3.29 18.89 -4.84
N ASP A 267 3.97 17.92 -4.23
CA ASP A 267 4.85 18.18 -3.10
C ASP A 267 6.11 18.92 -3.51
N LEU A 268 6.65 18.69 -4.72
CA LEU A 268 7.72 19.49 -5.32
C LEU A 268 7.26 20.93 -5.50
N LEU A 269 6.07 21.13 -6.09
CA LEU A 269 5.53 22.47 -6.34
C LEU A 269 5.22 23.24 -5.04
N ARG A 270 4.75 22.54 -3.99
CA ARG A 270 4.38 23.17 -2.71
C ARG A 270 5.58 23.54 -1.84
N HIS A 271 6.68 22.79 -1.95
CA HIS A 271 7.79 22.88 -1.00
C HIS A 271 9.13 23.23 -1.67
N SER A 272 9.09 23.69 -2.91
CA SER A 272 10.22 24.28 -3.60
C SER A 272 9.72 25.40 -4.52
N ASP A 273 10.65 26.19 -5.06
CA ASP A 273 10.39 27.14 -6.15
C ASP A 273 10.71 26.54 -7.54
N ALA A 274 10.87 25.22 -7.63
CA ALA A 274 11.26 24.55 -8.86
C ALA A 274 10.20 24.62 -9.96
N HIS A 275 10.64 24.75 -11.20
CA HIS A 275 9.86 24.41 -12.39
C HIS A 275 10.04 22.93 -12.71
N VAL A 276 8.95 22.20 -12.90
CA VAL A 276 8.97 20.75 -13.09
C VAL A 276 8.66 20.39 -14.53
N TYR A 277 9.60 19.71 -15.19
CA TYR A 277 9.43 19.11 -16.50
C TYR A 277 8.88 17.70 -16.31
N CYS A 278 7.67 17.42 -16.78
CA CYS A 278 7.04 16.11 -16.65
C CYS A 278 7.12 15.32 -17.95
N LEU A 279 7.88 14.21 -17.95
CA LEU A 279 7.90 13.28 -19.08
C LEU A 279 6.61 12.46 -19.09
N VAL A 280 5.83 12.56 -20.17
CA VAL A 280 4.52 11.90 -20.29
C VAL A 280 4.38 11.26 -21.67
N ARG A 281 4.00 9.97 -21.70
CA ARG A 281 3.72 9.27 -22.96
C ARG A 281 2.46 9.82 -23.61
N ALA A 282 2.59 10.49 -24.74
CA ALA A 282 1.50 10.98 -25.57
C ALA A 282 2.01 11.26 -26.99
N ALA A 283 1.09 11.47 -27.93
CA ALA A 283 1.44 11.81 -29.32
C ALA A 283 2.04 13.21 -29.46
N ASP A 284 1.56 14.15 -28.63
CA ASP A 284 1.95 15.57 -28.66
C ASP A 284 1.79 16.19 -27.25
N GLU A 285 2.21 17.45 -27.12
CA GLU A 285 2.15 18.22 -25.87
C GLU A 285 0.73 18.41 -25.33
N GLU A 286 -0.26 18.62 -26.20
CA GLU A 286 -1.64 18.86 -25.80
C GLU A 286 -2.25 17.59 -25.18
N ALA A 287 -2.07 16.45 -25.83
CA ALA A 287 -2.47 15.15 -25.32
C ALA A 287 -1.71 14.81 -24.02
N ALA A 288 -0.43 15.15 -23.93
CA ALA A 288 0.38 14.94 -22.73
C ALA A 288 -0.15 15.76 -21.54
N LEU A 289 -0.47 17.04 -21.77
CA LEU A 289 -1.03 17.94 -20.77
C LEU A 289 -2.41 17.47 -20.31
N GLY A 290 -3.25 17.03 -21.24
CA GLY A 290 -4.56 16.42 -20.94
C GLY A 290 -4.40 15.19 -20.06
N ARG A 291 -3.50 14.27 -20.42
CA ARG A 291 -3.22 13.05 -19.66
C ARG A 291 -2.72 13.33 -18.24
N LEU A 292 -1.84 14.31 -18.06
CA LEU A 292 -1.37 14.72 -16.73
C LEU A 292 -2.52 15.30 -15.89
N GLY A 293 -3.35 16.16 -16.50
CA GLY A 293 -4.52 16.72 -15.83
C GLY A 293 -5.52 15.66 -15.37
N GLU A 294 -5.81 14.67 -16.20
CA GLU A 294 -6.70 13.56 -15.83
C GLU A 294 -6.10 12.66 -14.74
N ALA A 295 -4.79 12.41 -14.77
CA ALA A 295 -4.11 11.64 -13.73
C ALA A 295 -4.22 12.32 -12.35
N LEU A 296 -4.00 13.64 -12.28
CA LEU A 296 -4.14 14.37 -11.02
C LEU A 296 -5.59 14.38 -10.52
N LYS A 297 -6.57 14.61 -11.41
CA LYS A 297 -7.99 14.54 -11.04
C LYS A 297 -8.40 13.16 -10.53
N LYS A 298 -7.91 12.09 -11.15
CA LYS A 298 -8.17 10.70 -10.72
C LYS A 298 -7.81 10.47 -9.25
N TYR A 299 -6.73 11.08 -8.77
CA TYR A 299 -6.28 10.96 -7.37
C TYR A 299 -6.78 12.11 -6.48
N GLU A 300 -7.79 12.86 -6.93
CA GLU A 300 -8.37 14.03 -6.21
C GLU A 300 -7.34 15.12 -5.90
N LEU A 301 -6.36 15.28 -6.79
CA LEU A 301 -5.29 16.26 -6.67
C LEU A 301 -5.62 17.52 -7.50
N PRO A 302 -5.23 18.72 -7.00
CA PRO A 302 -5.53 19.97 -7.69
C PRO A 302 -4.82 20.07 -9.06
N TRP A 303 -5.58 20.47 -10.08
CA TRP A 303 -5.07 20.82 -11.41
C TRP A 303 -5.41 22.27 -11.78
N SER A 304 -4.92 23.20 -10.96
CA SER A 304 -5.19 24.63 -11.06
C SER A 304 -4.29 25.35 -12.07
N SER A 305 -4.63 26.61 -12.40
CA SER A 305 -3.76 27.45 -13.25
C SER A 305 -2.40 27.72 -12.62
N GLU A 306 -2.30 27.68 -11.28
CA GLU A 306 -1.05 27.88 -10.56
C GLU A 306 -0.11 26.67 -10.73
N VAL A 307 -0.65 25.45 -10.63
CA VAL A 307 0.08 24.21 -10.92
C VAL A 307 0.61 24.25 -12.36
N ARG A 308 -0.25 24.57 -13.34
CA ARG A 308 0.13 24.59 -14.76
C ARG A 308 1.24 25.59 -15.10
N ARG A 309 1.36 26.70 -14.36
CA ARG A 309 2.41 27.72 -14.62
C ARG A 309 3.82 27.21 -14.32
N ARG A 310 3.96 26.25 -13.41
CA ARG A 310 5.25 25.72 -12.94
C ARG A 310 5.53 24.32 -13.48
N VAL A 311 4.77 23.89 -14.48
CA VAL A 311 4.90 22.56 -15.10
C VAL A 311 5.03 22.72 -16.61
N THR A 312 6.06 22.11 -17.18
CA THR A 312 6.18 21.87 -18.62
C THR A 312 6.00 20.39 -18.87
N VAL A 313 5.11 19.99 -19.77
CA VAL A 313 4.90 18.58 -20.11
C VAL A 313 5.68 18.25 -21.38
N LEU A 314 6.48 17.19 -21.33
CA LEU A 314 7.30 16.72 -22.43
C LEU A 314 6.71 15.40 -22.97
N PRO A 315 6.16 15.37 -24.20
CA PRO A 315 5.72 14.13 -24.82
C PRO A 315 6.93 13.24 -25.09
N GLY A 316 7.04 12.14 -24.35
CA GLY A 316 8.18 11.24 -24.44
C GLY A 316 7.95 9.91 -23.75
N ASP A 317 8.83 8.95 -24.01
CA ASP A 317 8.76 7.58 -23.50
C ASP A 317 10.12 7.15 -22.95
N ILE A 318 10.15 6.80 -21.68
CA ILE A 318 11.37 6.35 -20.99
C ILE A 318 11.98 5.08 -21.62
N ARG A 319 11.18 4.32 -22.38
CA ARG A 319 11.62 3.12 -23.10
C ARG A 319 12.42 3.44 -24.37
N ARG A 320 12.40 4.69 -24.85
CA ARG A 320 13.07 5.07 -26.10
C ARG A 320 14.44 5.72 -25.81
N PRO A 321 15.40 5.62 -26.75
CA PRO A 321 16.63 6.42 -26.69
C PRO A 321 16.31 7.90 -26.50
N HIS A 322 17.14 8.61 -25.73
CA HIS A 322 16.94 10.02 -25.36
C HIS A 322 15.50 10.32 -24.86
N LEU A 323 14.87 9.35 -24.19
CA LEU A 323 13.49 9.43 -23.67
C LEU A 323 12.44 9.68 -24.77
N GLY A 324 12.76 9.41 -26.03
CA GLY A 324 11.92 9.70 -27.19
C GLY A 324 11.80 11.19 -27.53
N LEU A 325 12.68 12.03 -26.98
CA LEU A 325 12.73 13.47 -27.27
C LEU A 325 13.58 13.73 -28.52
N SER A 326 13.45 14.92 -29.11
CA SER A 326 14.36 15.36 -30.17
C SER A 326 15.77 15.61 -29.61
N ASP A 327 16.79 15.49 -30.45
CA ASP A 327 18.18 15.70 -30.04
C ASP A 327 18.42 17.14 -29.55
N GLU A 328 17.71 18.13 -30.11
CA GLU A 328 17.78 19.52 -29.67
C GLU A 328 17.22 19.69 -28.25
N LEU A 329 16.08 19.07 -27.96
CA LEU A 329 15.45 19.13 -26.65
C LEU A 329 16.27 18.34 -25.63
N TRP A 330 16.76 17.16 -25.99
CA TRP A 330 17.68 16.37 -25.16
C TRP A 330 18.92 17.19 -24.78
N THR A 331 19.57 17.82 -25.76
CA THR A 331 20.74 18.69 -25.54
C THR A 331 20.39 19.89 -24.65
N THR A 332 19.21 20.49 -24.83
CA THR A 332 18.75 21.58 -23.96
C THR A 332 18.64 21.11 -22.51
N LEU A 333 18.01 19.95 -22.28
CA LEU A 333 17.83 19.38 -20.94
C LEU A 333 19.15 19.00 -20.27
N THR A 334 20.15 18.53 -21.01
CA THR A 334 21.47 18.19 -20.46
C THR A 334 22.18 19.42 -19.86
N HIS A 335 21.93 20.62 -20.40
CA HIS A 335 22.50 21.88 -19.93
C HIS A 335 21.63 22.62 -18.91
N GLU A 336 20.31 22.48 -19.00
CA GLU A 336 19.37 23.31 -18.24
C GLU A 336 18.80 22.68 -16.96
N LEU A 337 18.78 21.35 -16.84
CA LEU A 337 18.22 20.70 -15.66
C LEU A 337 19.19 20.76 -14.48
N ASP A 338 18.63 20.97 -13.28
CA ASP A 338 19.37 20.95 -12.01
C ASP A 338 19.29 19.59 -11.32
N SER A 339 18.23 18.81 -11.54
CA SER A 339 18.01 17.51 -10.91
C SER A 339 17.09 16.61 -11.75
N VAL A 340 17.30 15.30 -11.67
CA VAL A 340 16.49 14.28 -12.34
C VAL A 340 15.84 13.37 -11.28
N VAL A 341 14.51 13.22 -11.35
CA VAL A 341 13.72 12.37 -10.44
C VAL A 341 13.05 11.27 -11.25
N GLY A 342 13.56 10.05 -11.10
CA GLY A 342 13.06 8.84 -11.77
C GLY A 342 12.00 8.12 -10.95
N VAL A 343 10.71 8.38 -11.21
CA VAL A 343 9.58 7.65 -10.58
C VAL A 343 8.95 6.64 -11.54
N ALA A 344 9.09 6.83 -12.86
CA ALA A 344 8.48 5.94 -13.84
C ALA A 344 9.04 4.50 -13.71
N ALA A 345 8.12 3.55 -13.57
CA ALA A 345 8.40 2.13 -13.65
C ALA A 345 7.15 1.40 -14.17
N ALA A 346 7.35 0.32 -14.91
CA ALA A 346 6.32 -0.68 -15.14
C ALA A 346 6.26 -1.58 -13.89
N VAL A 347 5.12 -1.55 -13.20
CA VAL A 347 4.85 -2.37 -12.01
C VAL A 347 3.88 -3.46 -12.40
N ASP A 348 4.41 -4.66 -12.63
CA ASP A 348 3.62 -5.85 -12.93
C ASP A 348 4.34 -7.06 -12.34
N PHE A 349 3.70 -7.74 -11.39
CA PHE A 349 4.29 -8.89 -10.69
C PHE A 349 4.16 -10.19 -11.47
N LEU A 350 3.41 -10.19 -12.57
CA LEU A 350 3.26 -11.36 -13.44
C LEU A 350 4.32 -11.36 -14.53
N ARG A 351 4.74 -10.18 -14.99
CA ARG A 351 5.74 -10.03 -16.06
C ARG A 351 7.17 -10.34 -15.59
N GLY A 352 7.94 -10.99 -16.44
CA GLY A 352 9.35 -11.31 -16.21
C GLY A 352 10.29 -10.13 -16.42
N TYR A 353 11.59 -10.38 -16.17
CA TYR A 353 12.62 -9.37 -16.27
C TYR A 353 12.68 -8.74 -17.66
N GLN A 354 12.76 -9.56 -18.71
CA GLN A 354 12.92 -9.10 -20.11
C GLN A 354 11.83 -8.11 -20.52
N SER A 355 10.57 -8.41 -20.19
CA SER A 355 9.43 -7.56 -20.54
C SER A 355 9.42 -6.22 -19.77
N LEU A 356 9.94 -6.19 -18.54
CA LEU A 356 10.00 -4.97 -17.72
C LEU A 356 11.31 -4.17 -17.89
N ARG A 357 12.35 -4.83 -18.41
CA ARG A 357 13.73 -4.34 -18.53
C ARG A 357 13.82 -2.96 -19.17
N GLN A 358 13.12 -2.76 -20.28
CA GLN A 358 13.22 -1.51 -21.05
C GLN A 358 12.73 -0.30 -20.26
N SER A 359 11.66 -0.46 -19.49
CA SER A 359 11.10 0.63 -18.67
C SER A 359 11.92 0.85 -17.39
N ASN A 360 12.27 -0.23 -16.70
CA ASN A 360 12.75 -0.17 -15.32
C ASN A 360 14.28 -0.05 -15.23
N VAL A 361 15.03 -0.71 -16.13
CA VAL A 361 16.48 -0.79 -16.11
C VAL A 361 17.08 0.17 -17.12
N ILE A 362 16.77 -0.03 -18.42
CA ILE A 362 17.33 0.80 -19.49
C ILE A 362 16.85 2.25 -19.37
N GLY A 363 15.56 2.44 -19.08
CA GLY A 363 15.01 3.75 -18.78
C GLY A 363 15.76 4.49 -17.66
N SER A 364 16.11 3.78 -16.58
CA SER A 364 16.87 4.34 -15.45
C SER A 364 18.31 4.71 -15.85
N LEU A 365 18.96 3.89 -16.68
CA LEU A 365 20.29 4.17 -17.22
C LEU A 365 20.27 5.37 -18.19
N THR A 366 19.23 5.53 -19.01
CA THR A 366 19.05 6.73 -19.86
C THR A 366 18.89 7.99 -19.01
N LEU A 367 18.21 7.91 -17.86
CA LEU A 367 18.14 9.02 -16.91
C LEU A 367 19.50 9.32 -16.26
N ALA A 368 20.30 8.30 -15.98
CA ALA A 368 21.67 8.46 -15.50
C ALA A 368 22.58 9.10 -16.55
N GLU A 369 22.42 8.73 -17.83
CA GLU A 369 23.11 9.36 -18.95
C GLU A 369 22.78 10.85 -19.05
N LEU A 370 21.48 11.21 -18.96
CA LEU A 370 21.05 12.62 -18.93
C LEU A 370 21.64 13.39 -17.73
N ALA A 371 21.77 12.71 -16.60
CA ALA A 371 22.28 13.30 -15.37
C ALA A 371 23.81 13.50 -15.40
N ALA A 372 24.53 12.59 -16.06
CA ALA A 372 25.98 12.64 -16.22
C ALA A 372 26.41 13.57 -17.38
N THR A 373 25.56 13.78 -18.38
CA THR A 373 25.87 14.56 -19.58
C THR A 373 25.65 16.05 -19.39
N GLY A 374 26.57 16.87 -19.91
CA GLY A 374 26.49 18.32 -19.87
C GLY A 374 26.80 18.86 -18.47
N ARG A 375 25.83 19.52 -17.84
CA ARG A 375 25.97 19.99 -16.45
C ARG A 375 25.73 18.82 -15.48
N PRO A 376 26.61 18.56 -14.49
CA PRO A 376 26.36 17.53 -13.49
C PRO A 376 25.11 17.83 -12.68
N LYS A 377 24.28 16.80 -12.47
CA LYS A 377 23.01 16.90 -11.74
C LYS A 377 22.75 15.60 -10.97
N PRO A 378 22.21 15.65 -9.73
CA PRO A 378 21.86 14.46 -8.98
C PRO A 378 20.70 13.70 -9.67
N LEU A 379 20.76 12.38 -9.57
CA LEU A 379 19.69 11.47 -9.95
C LEU A 379 19.04 10.89 -8.70
N HIS A 380 17.74 11.15 -8.51
CA HIS A 380 16.94 10.54 -7.46
C HIS A 380 16.09 9.42 -8.06
N HIS A 381 16.44 8.17 -7.76
CA HIS A 381 15.77 7.00 -8.28
C HIS A 381 14.78 6.44 -7.24
N ILE A 382 13.49 6.38 -7.61
CA ILE A 382 12.49 5.67 -6.82
C ILE A 382 12.66 4.16 -7.09
N SER A 383 13.39 3.51 -6.19
CA SER A 383 13.55 2.06 -6.09
C SER A 383 12.33 1.45 -5.36
N SER A 384 12.54 0.38 -4.59
CA SER A 384 11.53 -0.32 -3.79
C SER A 384 12.25 -1.16 -2.75
N ILE A 385 11.62 -1.46 -1.61
CA ILE A 385 12.13 -2.50 -0.69
C ILE A 385 12.18 -3.88 -1.35
N ALA A 386 11.56 -4.05 -2.52
CA ALA A 386 11.61 -5.26 -3.31
C ALA A 386 13.03 -5.72 -3.69
N VAL A 387 14.02 -4.82 -3.63
CA VAL A 387 15.45 -5.17 -3.77
C VAL A 387 15.95 -6.12 -2.68
N PHE A 388 15.15 -6.34 -1.63
CA PHE A 388 15.39 -7.28 -0.53
C PHE A 388 14.47 -8.51 -0.56
N ASN A 389 13.64 -8.73 -1.59
CA ASN A 389 12.62 -9.79 -1.62
C ASN A 389 13.18 -11.21 -1.83
N GLU A 390 14.18 -11.58 -1.05
CA GLU A 390 14.71 -12.93 -0.94
C GLU A 390 14.05 -13.67 0.23
N VAL A 391 13.59 -14.89 -0.01
CA VAL A 391 13.08 -15.76 1.06
C VAL A 391 14.23 -16.08 2.02
N GLY A 392 14.07 -15.69 3.29
CA GLY A 392 15.07 -15.90 4.33
C GLY A 392 16.07 -14.74 4.50
N ILE A 393 15.82 -13.59 3.87
CA ILE A 393 16.61 -12.38 4.14
C ILE A 393 16.55 -12.00 5.62
N THR A 394 17.69 -11.58 6.18
CA THR A 394 17.85 -11.39 7.63
C THR A 394 17.72 -9.93 8.06
N ALA A 395 17.95 -8.98 7.15
CA ALA A 395 17.89 -7.56 7.43
C ALA A 395 17.47 -6.75 6.18
N MET A 396 16.85 -5.59 6.41
CA MET A 396 16.31 -4.70 5.36
C MET A 396 16.58 -3.23 5.74
N GLY A 397 17.84 -2.91 6.02
CA GLY A 397 18.30 -1.56 6.34
C GLY A 397 18.76 -0.78 5.12
N GLU A 398 19.01 0.50 5.34
CA GLU A 398 19.38 1.42 4.26
C GLU A 398 20.76 1.10 3.66
N ASP A 399 21.67 0.58 4.49
CA ASP A 399 23.04 0.17 4.10
C ASP A 399 23.25 -1.35 4.09
N ASP A 400 22.19 -2.12 4.33
CA ASP A 400 22.30 -3.58 4.33
C ASP A 400 22.51 -4.12 2.91
N PRO A 401 23.16 -5.29 2.77
CA PRO A 401 23.28 -5.97 1.48
C PRO A 401 21.92 -6.22 0.84
N LEU A 402 21.82 -5.96 -0.45
CA LEU A 402 20.66 -6.33 -1.26
C LEU A 402 20.53 -7.85 -1.37
N ALA A 403 19.34 -8.31 -1.80
CA ALA A 403 19.10 -9.72 -2.08
C ALA A 403 20.13 -10.31 -3.07
N HIS A 404 20.36 -11.62 -2.96
CA HIS A 404 21.12 -12.34 -3.97
C HIS A 404 20.26 -12.45 -5.24
N VAL A 405 20.79 -11.96 -6.36
CA VAL A 405 20.03 -11.85 -7.61
C VAL A 405 19.54 -13.20 -8.14
N ASP A 406 20.30 -14.27 -7.92
CA ASP A 406 19.93 -15.65 -8.27
C ASP A 406 18.74 -16.18 -7.47
N ARG A 407 18.36 -15.51 -6.37
CA ARG A 407 17.23 -15.88 -5.51
C ARG A 407 16.00 -14.99 -5.71
N LEU A 408 16.10 -13.95 -6.55
CA LEU A 408 14.96 -13.14 -6.94
C LEU A 408 14.20 -13.83 -8.07
N VAL A 409 12.92 -14.15 -7.82
CA VAL A 409 12.09 -14.93 -8.78
C VAL A 409 11.15 -14.02 -9.59
N ALA A 410 10.63 -12.95 -8.98
CA ALA A 410 9.70 -12.05 -9.64
C ALA A 410 10.44 -11.04 -10.55
N GLY A 411 9.98 -10.88 -11.79
CA GLY A 411 10.59 -9.97 -12.77
C GLY A 411 10.65 -8.51 -12.31
N TYR A 412 9.60 -8.03 -11.64
CA TYR A 412 9.59 -6.70 -11.06
C TYR A 412 10.72 -6.50 -10.03
N ASP A 413 10.90 -7.44 -9.11
CA ASP A 413 11.93 -7.38 -8.07
C ASP A 413 13.33 -7.40 -8.70
N GLN A 414 13.55 -8.28 -9.69
CA GLN A 414 14.79 -8.36 -10.45
C GLN A 414 15.10 -7.04 -11.18
N THR A 415 14.11 -6.41 -11.84
CA THR A 415 14.36 -5.13 -12.53
C THR A 415 14.64 -3.97 -11.58
N LYS A 416 13.97 -3.91 -10.42
CA LYS A 416 14.28 -2.90 -9.39
C LYS A 416 15.68 -3.10 -8.81
N TRP A 417 16.06 -4.34 -8.53
CA TRP A 417 17.39 -4.69 -8.08
C TRP A 417 18.45 -4.32 -9.13
N ALA A 418 18.26 -4.72 -10.39
CA ALA A 418 19.21 -4.46 -11.47
C ALA A 418 19.39 -2.96 -11.72
N ALA A 419 18.29 -2.18 -11.75
CA ALA A 419 18.35 -0.73 -11.88
C ALA A 419 19.13 -0.10 -10.72
N GLU A 420 18.82 -0.46 -9.47
CA GLU A 420 19.50 0.12 -8.32
C GLU A 420 21.00 -0.23 -8.29
N VAL A 421 21.37 -1.49 -8.56
CA VAL A 421 22.77 -1.91 -8.61
C VAL A 421 23.53 -1.23 -9.75
N ALA A 422 22.95 -1.13 -10.94
CA ALA A 422 23.57 -0.42 -12.06
C ALA A 422 23.77 1.07 -11.74
N LEU A 423 22.78 1.72 -11.13
CA LEU A 423 22.90 3.13 -10.73
C LEU A 423 23.87 3.34 -9.57
N ARG A 424 24.00 2.39 -8.63
CA ARG A 424 25.05 2.41 -7.60
C ARG A 424 26.43 2.37 -8.24
N ARG A 425 26.61 1.52 -9.25
CA ARG A 425 27.86 1.44 -10.01
C ARG A 425 28.16 2.74 -10.76
N ALA A 426 27.14 3.44 -11.25
CA ALA A 426 27.32 4.76 -11.85
C ALA A 426 27.91 5.81 -10.90
N ARG A 427 27.84 5.61 -9.58
CA ARG A 427 28.53 6.47 -8.59
C ARG A 427 30.05 6.43 -8.77
N ASP A 428 30.62 5.33 -9.27
CA ASP A 428 32.05 5.22 -9.55
C ASP A 428 32.50 6.17 -10.67
N HIS A 429 31.56 6.62 -11.52
CA HIS A 429 31.79 7.61 -12.57
C HIS A 429 31.57 9.06 -12.10
N GLY A 430 31.37 9.27 -10.80
CA GLY A 430 31.12 10.58 -10.19
C GLY A 430 29.65 10.99 -10.16
N LEU A 431 28.72 10.15 -10.63
CA LEU A 431 27.30 10.49 -10.62
C LEU A 431 26.72 10.42 -9.19
N ILE A 432 26.09 11.50 -8.74
CA ILE A 432 25.37 11.49 -7.47
C ILE A 432 24.00 10.82 -7.64
N VAL A 433 23.91 9.57 -7.22
CA VAL A 433 22.66 8.78 -7.24
C VAL A 433 22.09 8.64 -5.84
N THR A 434 20.81 8.94 -5.67
CA THR A 434 20.06 8.73 -4.43
C THR A 434 18.99 7.67 -4.64
N ALA A 435 19.03 6.57 -3.89
CA ALA A 435 17.99 5.52 -3.98
C ALA A 435 16.92 5.74 -2.90
N LEU A 436 15.67 5.89 -3.32
CA LEU A 436 14.51 6.04 -2.44
C LEU A 436 13.70 4.75 -2.53
N ARG A 437 13.57 3.99 -1.45
CA ARG A 437 12.96 2.65 -1.43
C ARG A 437 11.63 2.65 -0.65
N PRO A 438 10.50 3.00 -1.29
CA PRO A 438 9.19 2.78 -0.70
C PRO A 438 8.92 1.31 -0.38
N GLY A 439 8.16 1.09 0.69
CA GLY A 439 7.46 -0.16 0.93
C GLY A 439 6.14 -0.25 0.18
N GLY A 440 5.14 -0.91 0.78
CA GLY A 440 3.76 -0.79 0.33
C GLY A 440 3.27 0.65 0.44
N ILE A 441 2.85 1.24 -0.68
CA ILE A 441 2.36 2.63 -0.70
C ILE A 441 0.85 2.62 -0.44
N GLY A 442 0.49 2.97 0.79
CA GLY A 442 -0.89 3.12 1.22
C GLY A 442 -1.58 4.35 0.62
N GLY A 443 -2.91 4.40 0.76
CA GLY A 443 -3.71 5.53 0.34
C GLY A 443 -3.42 6.81 1.13
N HIS A 444 -3.82 7.95 0.56
CA HIS A 444 -3.57 9.26 1.11
C HIS A 444 -4.41 9.51 2.38
N THR A 445 -3.77 9.86 3.50
CA THR A 445 -4.44 9.89 4.83
C THR A 445 -5.64 10.85 4.94
N ARG A 446 -5.71 11.87 4.09
CA ARG A 446 -6.81 12.87 4.09
C ARG A 446 -7.90 12.67 3.03
N THR A 447 -7.55 12.31 1.80
CA THR A 447 -8.48 12.16 0.67
C THR A 447 -8.94 10.72 0.52
N GLY A 448 -8.15 9.75 0.98
CA GLY A 448 -8.41 8.34 0.79
C GLY A 448 -7.98 7.82 -0.58
N ALA A 449 -7.49 8.69 -1.47
CA ALA A 449 -7.02 8.31 -2.81
C ALA A 449 -5.98 7.19 -2.71
N TYR A 450 -6.17 6.13 -3.49
CA TYR A 450 -5.32 4.95 -3.53
C TYR A 450 -5.13 4.47 -4.98
N ASN A 451 -4.21 3.53 -5.19
CA ASN A 451 -4.02 2.89 -6.48
C ASN A 451 -4.80 1.55 -6.53
N PRO A 452 -5.88 1.42 -7.32
CA PRO A 452 -6.66 0.18 -7.39
C PRO A 452 -5.90 -0.99 -8.02
N GLN A 453 -4.83 -0.71 -8.77
CA GLN A 453 -3.98 -1.73 -9.40
C GLN A 453 -2.74 -2.08 -8.56
N ASP A 454 -2.72 -1.67 -7.28
CA ASP A 454 -1.63 -2.02 -6.35
C ASP A 454 -1.94 -3.28 -5.54
N LEU A 455 -0.92 -4.12 -5.31
CA LEU A 455 -1.06 -5.35 -4.55
C LEU A 455 -1.50 -5.09 -3.10
N SER A 456 -0.94 -4.07 -2.45
CA SER A 456 -1.29 -3.70 -1.06
C SER A 456 -2.76 -3.27 -0.97
N SER A 457 -3.23 -2.49 -1.95
CA SER A 457 -4.64 -2.07 -2.04
C SER A 457 -5.57 -3.25 -2.28
N GLY A 458 -5.19 -4.19 -3.15
CA GLY A 458 -5.92 -5.44 -3.37
C GLY A 458 -6.02 -6.30 -2.11
N LEU A 459 -4.90 -6.52 -1.42
CA LEU A 459 -4.86 -7.27 -0.16
C LEU A 459 -5.72 -6.61 0.92
N LEU A 460 -5.60 -5.29 1.10
CA LEU A 460 -6.40 -4.53 2.07
C LEU A 460 -7.91 -4.66 1.79
N SER A 461 -8.29 -4.61 0.50
CA SER A 461 -9.67 -4.81 0.06
C SER A 461 -10.15 -6.21 0.39
N ALA A 462 -9.35 -7.25 0.08
CA ALA A 462 -9.67 -8.63 0.42
C ALA A 462 -9.81 -8.83 1.94
N PHE A 463 -8.93 -8.22 2.75
CA PHE A 463 -9.01 -8.28 4.21
C PHE A 463 -10.30 -7.67 4.73
N GLY A 464 -10.64 -6.45 4.29
CA GLY A 464 -11.87 -5.76 4.69
C GLY A 464 -13.13 -6.50 4.23
N ARG A 465 -13.15 -7.01 3.00
CA ARG A 465 -14.30 -7.69 2.40
C ARG A 465 -14.55 -9.06 3.03
N PHE A 466 -13.52 -9.90 3.10
CA PHE A 466 -13.66 -11.29 3.55
C PHE A 466 -13.52 -11.46 5.06
N ARG A 467 -13.05 -10.41 5.75
CA ARG A 467 -12.74 -10.42 7.18
C ARG A 467 -11.80 -11.57 7.54
N THR A 468 -10.81 -11.80 6.68
CA THR A 468 -9.75 -12.79 6.89
C THR A 468 -8.40 -12.20 6.48
N VAL A 469 -7.36 -12.53 7.23
CA VAL A 469 -5.99 -12.03 7.01
C VAL A 469 -5.04 -13.23 7.02
N PRO A 470 -4.08 -13.34 6.09
CA PRO A 470 -3.04 -14.36 6.18
C PRO A 470 -2.08 -14.04 7.33
N ALA A 471 -1.41 -15.05 7.86
CA ALA A 471 -0.32 -14.86 8.81
C ALA A 471 0.89 -14.21 8.11
N PHE A 472 1.50 -13.21 8.78
CA PHE A 472 2.72 -12.53 8.34
C PHE A 472 3.49 -11.99 9.53
N HIS A 473 4.75 -11.64 9.32
CA HIS A 473 5.61 -11.03 10.35
C HIS A 473 5.41 -9.52 10.39
N HIS A 474 5.72 -8.85 9.28
CA HIS A 474 5.67 -7.40 9.16
C HIS A 474 5.07 -6.95 7.83
N LEU A 475 4.32 -5.85 7.87
CA LEU A 475 3.95 -5.07 6.70
C LEU A 475 4.70 -3.75 6.72
N ASN A 476 5.69 -3.63 5.83
CA ASN A 476 6.46 -2.43 5.59
C ASN A 476 5.68 -1.51 4.65
N ALA A 477 4.83 -0.63 5.20
CA ALA A 477 3.94 0.22 4.41
C ALA A 477 3.72 1.60 5.03
N ALA A 478 3.63 2.62 4.18
CA ALA A 478 3.42 4.00 4.56
C ALA A 478 2.42 4.69 3.63
N PRO A 479 1.66 5.70 4.11
CA PRO A 479 0.74 6.42 3.26
C PRO A 479 1.47 7.28 2.22
N VAL A 480 0.89 7.41 1.03
CA VAL A 480 1.51 8.11 -0.10
C VAL A 480 1.89 9.57 0.20
N ASP A 481 1.12 10.28 1.03
CA ASP A 481 1.43 11.65 1.44
C ASP A 481 2.70 11.74 2.28
N TRP A 482 2.99 10.73 3.10
CA TRP A 482 4.24 10.69 3.85
C TRP A 482 5.41 10.29 2.94
N VAL A 483 5.26 9.24 2.13
CA VAL A 483 6.29 8.77 1.19
C VAL A 483 6.71 9.89 0.25
N SER A 484 5.74 10.57 -0.37
CA SER A 484 5.96 11.70 -1.26
C SER A 484 6.66 12.86 -0.55
N ARG A 485 6.21 13.24 0.65
CA ARG A 485 6.80 14.36 1.41
C ARG A 485 8.26 14.10 1.78
N VAL A 486 8.60 12.89 2.21
CA VAL A 486 9.99 12.54 2.55
C VAL A 486 10.85 12.48 1.29
N ALA A 487 10.37 11.84 0.21
CA ALA A 487 11.09 11.79 -1.06
C ALA A 487 11.41 13.19 -1.60
N VAL A 488 10.44 14.12 -1.58
CA VAL A 488 10.67 15.51 -1.99
C VAL A 488 11.60 16.25 -1.03
N GLY A 489 11.56 15.94 0.27
CA GLY A 489 12.54 16.47 1.22
C GLY A 489 13.97 16.13 0.82
N VAL A 490 14.22 14.86 0.44
CA VAL A 490 15.53 14.41 -0.07
C VAL A 490 15.91 15.11 -1.38
N VAL A 491 14.98 15.24 -2.33
CA VAL A 491 15.25 15.91 -3.62
C VAL A 491 15.67 17.38 -3.42
N CYS A 492 15.05 18.07 -2.46
CA CYS A 492 15.29 19.49 -2.23
C CYS A 492 16.44 19.82 -1.27
N GLU A 493 17.00 18.81 -0.58
CA GLU A 493 18.08 18.99 0.41
C GLU A 493 19.42 18.45 -0.14
N PRO A 494 20.35 19.31 -0.58
CA PRO A 494 21.63 18.88 -1.14
C PRO A 494 22.46 17.96 -0.24
N ASP A 495 22.41 18.17 1.09
CA ASP A 495 23.14 17.34 2.04
C ASP A 495 22.59 15.91 2.15
N ALA A 496 21.36 15.68 1.65
CA ALA A 496 20.71 14.39 1.63
C ALA A 496 21.02 13.55 0.38
N TRP A 497 21.71 14.12 -0.62
CA TRP A 497 21.97 13.45 -1.89
C TRP A 497 23.06 12.38 -1.79
N GLY A 498 22.98 11.35 -2.65
CA GLY A 498 24.00 10.31 -2.76
C GLY A 498 23.80 9.11 -1.83
N TYR A 499 22.78 9.14 -0.97
CA TYR A 499 22.47 8.08 0.00
C TYR A 499 21.24 7.26 -0.39
N ASP A 500 20.99 6.21 0.39
CA ASP A 500 19.86 5.32 0.22
C ASP A 500 18.89 5.48 1.40
N TYR A 501 17.60 5.50 1.12
CA TYR A 501 16.56 5.81 2.10
C TYR A 501 15.40 4.83 2.02
N ASN A 502 15.02 4.24 3.16
CA ASN A 502 13.87 3.35 3.25
C ASN A 502 12.61 4.15 3.61
N LEU A 503 11.70 4.29 2.66
CA LEU A 503 10.45 5.05 2.81
C LEU A 503 9.29 4.13 3.19
N THR A 504 9.46 3.37 4.27
CA THR A 504 8.54 2.31 4.70
C THR A 504 7.63 2.70 5.87
N GLY A 505 7.88 3.85 6.49
CA GLY A 505 7.15 4.29 7.68
C GLY A 505 7.48 3.43 8.90
N VAL A 506 6.52 3.27 9.82
CA VAL A 506 6.66 2.33 10.95
C VAL A 506 6.01 1.00 10.57
N PRO A 507 6.77 -0.12 10.50
CA PRO A 507 6.23 -1.42 10.12
C PRO A 507 5.11 -1.89 11.06
N ASN A 508 4.05 -2.47 10.50
CA ASN A 508 2.95 -3.05 11.26
C ASN A 508 3.14 -4.56 11.45
N THR A 509 2.87 -5.07 12.65
CA THR A 509 2.82 -6.52 12.90
C THR A 509 1.44 -7.10 12.58
N LEU A 510 1.30 -8.42 12.56
CA LEU A 510 -0.01 -9.07 12.42
C LEU A 510 -0.97 -8.67 13.55
N ASP A 511 -0.50 -8.68 14.79
CA ASP A 511 -1.29 -8.28 15.97
C ASP A 511 -1.79 -6.85 15.87
N ASP A 512 -0.97 -5.98 15.30
CA ASP A 512 -1.30 -4.60 15.04
C ASP A 512 -2.43 -4.45 14.02
N VAL A 513 -2.33 -5.14 12.90
CA VAL A 513 -3.38 -5.12 11.85
C VAL A 513 -4.68 -5.71 12.37
N VAL A 514 -4.64 -6.85 13.07
CA VAL A 514 -5.84 -7.48 13.65
C VAL A 514 -6.51 -6.52 14.66
N ARG A 515 -5.73 -5.89 15.53
CA ARG A 515 -6.23 -4.90 16.49
C ARG A 515 -6.85 -3.69 15.80
N ASP A 516 -6.19 -3.15 14.78
CA ASP A 516 -6.64 -1.97 14.05
C ASP A 516 -7.93 -2.25 13.27
N MET A 517 -8.01 -3.41 12.60
CA MET A 517 -9.24 -3.86 11.94
C MET A 517 -10.38 -4.08 12.94
N ALA A 518 -10.09 -4.66 14.11
CA ALA A 518 -11.07 -4.82 15.18
C ALA A 518 -11.60 -3.46 15.69
N LEU A 519 -10.72 -2.46 15.89
CA LEU A 519 -11.12 -1.09 16.23
C LEU A 519 -12.01 -0.47 15.14
N GLY A 520 -11.73 -0.78 13.87
CA GLY A 520 -12.56 -0.40 12.72
C GLY A 520 -13.90 -1.15 12.61
N GLY A 521 -14.21 -2.08 13.53
CA GLY A 521 -15.40 -2.94 13.49
C GLY A 521 -15.33 -4.07 12.45
N MET A 522 -14.15 -4.31 11.87
CA MET A 522 -13.89 -5.35 10.88
C MET A 522 -13.11 -6.50 11.51
N HIS A 523 -13.65 -7.14 12.55
CA HIS A 523 -13.02 -8.30 13.18
C HIS A 523 -12.62 -9.33 12.12
N ALA A 524 -11.32 -9.56 11.98
CA ALA A 524 -10.76 -10.42 10.98
C ALA A 524 -10.21 -11.71 11.59
N ARG A 525 -10.44 -12.83 10.94
CA ARG A 525 -9.88 -14.12 11.32
C ARG A 525 -8.52 -14.31 10.66
N VAL A 526 -7.50 -14.60 11.46
CA VAL A 526 -6.17 -14.99 10.97
C VAL A 526 -6.23 -16.41 10.43
N GLN A 527 -5.57 -16.64 9.29
CA GLN A 527 -5.43 -17.95 8.66
C GLN A 527 -3.97 -18.16 8.24
N ASP A 528 -3.57 -19.42 8.06
CA ASP A 528 -2.33 -19.72 7.35
C ASP A 528 -2.39 -19.18 5.91
N TRP A 529 -1.24 -18.87 5.31
CA TRP A 529 -1.16 -18.29 3.96
C TRP A 529 -1.86 -19.15 2.90
N ASP A 530 -1.60 -20.45 2.88
CA ASP A 530 -2.15 -21.34 1.84
C ASP A 530 -3.67 -21.53 2.03
N GLU A 531 -4.12 -21.62 3.28
CA GLU A 531 -5.54 -21.68 3.63
C GLU A 531 -6.26 -20.39 3.24
N TRP A 532 -5.68 -19.24 3.59
CA TRP A 532 -6.23 -17.92 3.26
C TRP A 532 -6.35 -17.74 1.76
N ARG A 533 -5.29 -18.03 1.00
CA ARG A 533 -5.26 -17.90 -0.46
C ARG A 533 -6.35 -18.74 -1.11
N THR A 534 -6.45 -20.02 -0.71
CA THR A 534 -7.45 -20.95 -1.25
C THR A 534 -8.87 -20.44 -1.00
N HIS A 535 -9.15 -19.97 0.22
CA HIS A 535 -10.47 -19.42 0.54
C HIS A 535 -10.75 -18.08 -0.15
N ALA A 536 -9.75 -17.20 -0.27
CA ALA A 536 -9.89 -15.92 -0.95
C ALA A 536 -10.20 -16.10 -2.43
N LEU A 537 -9.47 -16.99 -3.12
CA LEU A 537 -9.71 -17.33 -4.52
C LEU A 537 -11.12 -17.93 -4.72
N ALA A 538 -11.52 -18.91 -3.90
CA ALA A 538 -12.84 -19.51 -4.00
C ALA A 538 -13.98 -18.48 -3.83
N ARG A 539 -13.79 -17.48 -2.95
CA ARG A 539 -14.77 -16.40 -2.76
C ARG A 539 -14.78 -15.40 -3.93
N LEU A 540 -13.61 -15.04 -4.46
CA LEU A 540 -13.49 -14.17 -5.64
C LEU A 540 -14.05 -14.84 -6.90
N GLU A 541 -14.04 -16.16 -6.98
CA GLU A 541 -14.70 -16.92 -8.04
C GLU A 541 -16.22 -16.97 -7.87
N ALA A 542 -16.69 -17.15 -6.63
CA ALA A 542 -18.13 -17.19 -6.34
C ALA A 542 -18.80 -15.82 -6.51
N GLU A 543 -18.10 -14.74 -6.16
CA GLU A 543 -18.58 -13.36 -6.30
C GLU A 543 -17.48 -12.48 -6.94
N PRO A 544 -17.37 -12.50 -8.29
CA PRO A 544 -16.35 -11.75 -9.00
C PRO A 544 -16.45 -10.25 -8.77
N VAL A 545 -15.32 -9.64 -8.39
CA VAL A 545 -15.15 -8.20 -8.26
C VAL A 545 -14.15 -7.74 -9.33
N PRO A 546 -14.58 -7.04 -10.40
CA PRO A 546 -13.73 -6.67 -11.53
C PRO A 546 -12.43 -5.95 -11.11
N GLU A 547 -12.51 -5.07 -10.13
CA GLU A 547 -11.39 -4.30 -9.60
C GLU A 547 -10.34 -5.18 -8.88
N LEU A 548 -10.74 -6.36 -8.38
CA LEU A 548 -9.83 -7.34 -7.76
C LEU A 548 -9.31 -8.40 -8.75
N ALA A 549 -9.65 -8.31 -10.04
CA ALA A 549 -9.17 -9.25 -11.05
C ALA A 549 -7.63 -9.29 -11.15
N PHE A 550 -6.95 -8.17 -10.87
CA PHE A 550 -5.49 -8.16 -10.75
C PHE A 550 -5.00 -9.03 -9.59
N LEU A 551 -5.56 -8.85 -8.39
CA LEU A 551 -5.21 -9.65 -7.22
C LEU A 551 -5.45 -11.15 -7.47
N THR A 552 -6.59 -11.51 -8.06
CA THR A 552 -6.90 -12.91 -8.39
C THR A 552 -5.82 -13.55 -9.26
N ARG A 553 -5.32 -12.83 -10.27
CA ARG A 553 -4.24 -13.31 -11.14
C ARG A 553 -2.92 -13.48 -10.38
N VAL A 554 -2.56 -12.49 -9.56
CA VAL A 554 -1.37 -12.56 -8.69
C VAL A 554 -1.44 -13.77 -7.76
N LEU A 555 -2.58 -14.01 -7.11
CA LEU A 555 -2.75 -15.14 -6.19
C LEU A 555 -2.75 -16.52 -6.88
N ARG A 556 -2.92 -16.57 -8.21
CA ARG A 556 -2.84 -17.82 -8.99
C ARG A 556 -1.46 -18.11 -9.56
N SER A 557 -0.61 -17.09 -9.73
CA SER A 557 0.71 -17.25 -10.35
C SER A 557 1.73 -17.86 -9.37
N PRO A 558 2.35 -19.02 -9.68
CA PRO A 558 3.45 -19.60 -8.91
C PRO A 558 4.60 -18.62 -8.64
N THR A 559 4.97 -17.83 -9.65
CA THR A 559 6.02 -16.80 -9.56
C THR A 559 5.65 -15.73 -8.53
N ALA A 560 4.44 -15.19 -8.61
CA ALA A 560 4.00 -14.13 -7.71
C ALA A 560 3.72 -14.62 -6.27
N LEU A 561 3.49 -15.91 -6.08
CA LEU A 561 3.36 -16.50 -4.74
C LEU A 561 4.68 -16.46 -3.96
N LYS A 562 5.82 -16.60 -4.64
CA LYS A 562 7.14 -16.49 -4.01
C LYS A 562 7.45 -15.06 -3.57
N LEU A 563 7.06 -14.07 -4.38
CA LEU A 563 7.06 -12.66 -3.99
C LEU A 563 6.24 -12.44 -2.70
N CYS A 564 5.03 -12.98 -2.65
CA CYS A 564 4.18 -12.85 -1.48
C CYS A 564 4.81 -13.53 -0.25
N GLU A 565 5.38 -14.73 -0.41
CA GLU A 565 6.08 -15.44 0.66
C GLU A 565 7.25 -14.61 1.22
N ALA A 566 8.09 -14.06 0.35
CA ALA A 566 9.21 -13.21 0.75
C ALA A 566 8.73 -11.96 1.49
N THR A 567 7.69 -11.30 0.97
CA THR A 567 7.11 -10.10 1.57
C THR A 567 6.52 -10.37 2.96
N LEU A 568 5.81 -11.49 3.14
CA LEU A 568 5.10 -11.79 4.40
C LEU A 568 6.02 -12.33 5.49
N LYS A 569 7.12 -12.99 5.12
CA LYS A 569 8.10 -13.56 6.07
C LYS A 569 9.30 -12.65 6.34
N GLY A 570 9.49 -11.61 5.52
CA GLY A 570 10.60 -10.68 5.64
C GLY A 570 10.63 -9.93 6.98
N PRO A 571 11.83 -9.48 7.42
CA PRO A 571 11.98 -8.69 8.63
C PRO A 571 11.36 -7.28 8.46
N ALA A 572 11.24 -6.57 9.58
CA ALA A 572 10.94 -5.16 9.56
C ALA A 572 12.07 -4.38 8.87
N ALA A 573 11.72 -3.49 7.94
CA ALA A 573 12.69 -2.59 7.32
C ALA A 573 13.13 -1.52 8.34
N THR A 574 14.43 -1.28 8.42
CA THR A 574 15.00 -0.21 9.25
C THR A 574 15.27 1.03 8.40
N ALA A 575 15.13 2.21 9.02
CA ALA A 575 15.13 3.48 8.31
C ALA A 575 15.76 4.59 9.18
N GLU A 576 16.90 4.30 9.81
CA GLU A 576 17.57 5.20 10.76
C GLU A 576 17.98 6.53 10.10
N ARG A 577 18.56 6.48 8.89
CA ARG A 577 18.95 7.66 8.12
C ARG A 577 17.71 8.45 7.70
N THR A 578 16.69 7.76 7.19
CA THR A 578 15.41 8.41 6.86
C THR A 578 14.79 9.11 8.07
N ALA A 579 14.79 8.47 9.24
CA ALA A 579 14.25 9.04 10.47
C ALA A 579 15.04 10.29 10.91
N ALA A 580 16.37 10.23 10.88
CA ALA A 580 17.23 11.36 11.19
C ALA A 580 17.00 12.54 10.23
N LEU A 581 16.85 12.26 8.92
CA LEU A 581 16.53 13.29 7.93
C LEU A 581 15.16 13.92 8.17
N VAL A 582 14.14 13.10 8.45
CA VAL A 582 12.77 13.56 8.75
C VAL A 582 12.77 14.51 9.95
N GLU A 583 13.53 14.18 11.00
CA GLU A 583 13.72 15.05 12.17
C GLU A 583 14.46 16.34 11.80
N ALA A 584 15.58 16.24 11.09
CA ALA A 584 16.40 17.40 10.71
C ALA A 584 15.65 18.41 9.84
N LEU A 585 14.80 17.92 8.92
CA LEU A 585 13.97 18.76 8.06
C LEU A 585 12.66 19.24 8.73
N GLY A 586 12.40 18.86 9.99
CA GLY A 586 11.16 19.20 10.68
C GLY A 586 9.91 18.63 10.01
N LEU A 587 10.04 17.53 9.26
CA LEU A 587 8.95 16.85 8.60
C LEU A 587 8.12 16.07 9.62
N ARG A 588 6.90 15.68 9.24
CA ARG A 588 6.06 14.84 10.10
C ARG A 588 6.75 13.49 10.35
N PRO A 589 7.00 13.09 11.61
CA PRO A 589 7.60 11.80 11.92
C PRO A 589 6.81 10.65 11.30
N ALA A 590 7.52 9.57 10.96
CA ALA A 590 6.87 8.33 10.58
C ALA A 590 5.91 7.89 11.69
N ALA A 591 4.68 7.59 11.30
CA ALA A 591 3.68 6.99 12.17
C ALA A 591 3.26 5.66 11.56
N ARG A 592 2.73 4.77 12.40
CA ARG A 592 2.10 3.56 11.91
C ARG A 592 0.95 3.92 10.98
N TYR A 593 0.85 3.21 9.87
CA TYR A 593 -0.30 3.31 8.98
C TYR A 593 -1.44 2.48 9.58
N ASP A 594 -2.06 3.02 10.63
CA ASP A 594 -3.07 2.36 11.47
C ASP A 594 -4.51 2.56 10.95
N ALA A 595 -5.51 2.09 11.70
CA ALA A 595 -6.93 2.24 11.35
C ALA A 595 -7.36 3.69 11.13
N GLN A 596 -6.79 4.65 11.87
CA GLN A 596 -7.13 6.06 11.73
C GLN A 596 -6.53 6.64 10.44
N ALA A 597 -5.27 6.31 10.14
CA ALA A 597 -4.59 6.75 8.92
C ALA A 597 -5.20 6.12 7.66
N GLN A 598 -5.64 4.86 7.74
CA GLN A 598 -6.29 4.13 6.66
C GLN A 598 -7.77 4.49 6.49
N LEU A 599 -8.36 5.24 7.41
CA LEU A 599 -9.81 5.40 7.48
C LEU A 599 -10.41 5.93 6.18
N ARG A 600 -9.80 6.99 5.62
CA ARG A 600 -10.27 7.61 4.38
C ARG A 600 -10.13 6.65 3.20
N THR A 601 -9.11 5.81 3.20
CA THR A 601 -8.91 4.79 2.18
C THR A 601 -9.99 3.72 2.29
N PHE A 602 -10.35 3.25 3.49
CA PHE A 602 -11.46 2.31 3.66
C PHE A 602 -12.82 2.91 3.28
N GLU A 603 -13.09 4.18 3.62
CA GLU A 603 -14.28 4.90 3.17
C GLU A 603 -14.34 4.90 1.63
N ARG A 604 -13.22 5.17 0.96
CA ARG A 604 -13.16 5.21 -0.50
C ARG A 604 -13.30 3.81 -1.11
N LEU A 605 -12.61 2.81 -0.58
CA LEU A 605 -12.76 1.41 -1.00
C LEU A 605 -14.22 0.95 -0.88
N ALA A 606 -14.92 1.37 0.18
CA ALA A 606 -16.33 1.04 0.33
C ALA A 606 -17.24 1.74 -0.68
N GLN A 607 -16.96 3.01 -1.00
CA GLN A 607 -17.66 3.74 -2.08
C GLN A 607 -17.44 3.08 -3.45
N ASP A 608 -16.24 2.56 -3.68
CA ASP A 608 -15.86 1.86 -4.91
C ASP A 608 -16.32 0.38 -4.90
N GLY A 609 -17.04 -0.08 -3.86
CA GLY A 609 -17.57 -1.45 -3.76
C GLY A 609 -16.55 -2.53 -3.36
N LEU A 610 -15.31 -2.13 -3.04
CA LEU A 610 -14.18 -3.01 -2.75
C LEU A 610 -14.07 -3.43 -1.28
N ALA A 611 -14.64 -2.65 -0.36
CA ALA A 611 -14.69 -2.97 1.06
C ALA A 611 -16.13 -2.92 1.59
N ARG A 612 -16.41 -3.70 2.64
CA ARG A 612 -17.68 -3.62 3.37
C ARG A 612 -17.44 -3.06 4.76
N LEU A 613 -17.81 -1.80 4.96
CA LEU A 613 -17.82 -1.21 6.29
C LEU A 613 -18.90 -1.84 7.18
N PRO A 614 -18.74 -1.82 8.52
CA PRO A 614 -19.75 -2.30 9.45
C PRO A 614 -21.10 -1.61 9.23
N HIS A 615 -22.16 -2.39 9.11
CA HIS A 615 -23.53 -1.89 8.96
C HIS A 615 -24.30 -1.99 10.29
N LYS A 616 -25.38 -1.20 10.46
CA LYS A 616 -26.23 -1.24 11.66
C LYS A 616 -26.87 -2.61 11.94
N ASP A 617 -26.99 -3.45 10.91
CA ASP A 617 -27.54 -4.81 11.02
C ASP A 617 -26.47 -5.85 11.36
N ASP A 618 -25.18 -5.48 11.34
CA ASP A 618 -24.09 -6.35 11.78
C ASP A 618 -24.08 -6.45 13.33
N GLN A 619 -23.48 -7.51 13.88
CA GLN A 619 -23.31 -7.63 15.33
C GLN A 619 -22.51 -6.42 15.86
N PRO A 620 -23.02 -5.67 16.86
CA PRO A 620 -22.38 -4.43 17.29
C PRO A 620 -21.06 -4.68 18.02
N TYR A 621 -20.09 -3.81 17.76
CA TYR A 621 -18.79 -3.79 18.41
C TYR A 621 -18.91 -3.58 19.92
N LEU A 622 -19.76 -2.64 20.33
CA LEU A 622 -20.04 -2.30 21.72
C LEU A 622 -21.51 -1.93 21.86
N TRP A 623 -22.17 -2.39 22.92
CA TRP A 623 -23.54 -1.98 23.22
C TRP A 623 -23.80 -1.95 24.72
N PHE A 624 -24.76 -1.13 25.13
CA PHE A 624 -25.19 -0.98 26.51
C PHE A 624 -26.67 -0.62 26.54
N SER A 625 -27.31 -0.88 27.68
CA SER A 625 -28.71 -0.53 27.89
C SER A 625 -28.82 0.79 28.63
N GLU A 626 -29.85 1.56 28.33
CA GLU A 626 -30.18 2.79 29.03
C GLU A 626 -31.68 2.79 29.35
N THR A 627 -32.00 2.93 30.63
CA THR A 627 -33.37 3.13 31.08
C THR A 627 -33.56 4.59 31.48
N THR A 628 -34.60 5.24 30.95
CA THR A 628 -35.01 6.59 31.37
C THR A 628 -36.47 6.60 31.77
N GLU A 629 -36.80 7.39 32.80
CA GLU A 629 -38.15 7.50 33.34
C GLU A 629 -38.50 8.97 33.60
N GLY A 630 -39.76 9.32 33.40
CA GLY A 630 -40.24 10.65 33.70
C GLY A 630 -41.68 10.86 33.31
N GLY A 631 -42.02 12.10 33.04
CA GLY A 631 -43.38 12.52 32.73
C GLY A 631 -43.47 13.17 31.36
N VAL A 632 -44.55 12.90 30.63
CA VAL A 632 -44.93 13.62 29.41
C VAL A 632 -46.37 14.12 29.52
N GLY A 633 -46.69 15.17 28.77
CA GLY A 633 -48.04 15.72 28.66
C GLY A 633 -48.20 16.53 27.37
N PRO A 634 -49.39 17.07 27.11
CA PRO A 634 -49.62 17.95 25.95
C PRO A 634 -48.62 19.11 25.91
N VAL A 635 -48.18 19.50 24.71
CA VAL A 635 -47.24 20.63 24.57
C VAL A 635 -47.80 21.88 25.26
N GLY A 636 -47.04 22.43 26.21
CA GLY A 636 -47.44 23.60 26.99
C GLY A 636 -48.24 23.31 28.27
N ALA A 637 -48.54 22.05 28.57
CA ALA A 637 -49.21 21.60 29.79
C ALA A 637 -48.24 20.87 30.76
N PRO A 638 -48.62 20.64 32.03
CA PRO A 638 -47.84 19.82 32.95
C PRO A 638 -47.64 18.40 32.43
N ALA A 639 -46.42 17.89 32.57
CA ALA A 639 -46.01 16.58 32.09
C ALA A 639 -46.24 15.50 33.17
N ASP A 640 -47.51 15.21 33.47
CA ASP A 640 -47.89 14.37 34.61
C ASP A 640 -48.09 12.88 34.25
N THR A 641 -48.04 12.53 32.96
CA THR A 641 -48.27 11.15 32.52
C THR A 641 -46.95 10.36 32.53
N PRO A 642 -46.87 9.23 33.25
CA PRO A 642 -45.66 8.43 33.31
C PRO A 642 -45.23 7.93 31.93
N CYS A 643 -43.93 8.02 31.68
CA CYS A 643 -43.29 7.61 30.44
C CYS A 643 -41.91 7.02 30.77
N SER A 644 -41.61 5.86 30.20
CA SER A 644 -40.33 5.18 30.38
C SER A 644 -39.79 4.67 29.05
N MET A 645 -38.48 4.80 28.84
CA MET A 645 -37.77 4.23 27.70
C MET A 645 -36.78 3.18 28.18
N ALA A 646 -36.83 1.99 27.59
CA ALA A 646 -35.83 0.95 27.75
C ALA A 646 -35.11 0.78 26.42
N LEU A 647 -33.95 1.43 26.29
CA LEU A 647 -33.18 1.49 25.05
C LEU A 647 -31.94 0.61 25.14
N THR A 648 -31.54 0.06 23.99
CA THR A 648 -30.20 -0.49 23.76
C THR A 648 -29.48 0.42 22.78
N LEU A 649 -28.40 1.02 23.26
CA LEU A 649 -27.49 1.84 22.48
C LEU A 649 -26.35 0.95 21.98
N SER A 650 -26.13 0.94 20.67
CA SER A 650 -25.13 0.12 20.02
C SER A 650 -24.23 0.92 19.09
N LEU A 651 -22.97 0.53 19.08
CA LEU A 651 -21.95 1.01 18.17
C LEU A 651 -21.57 -0.14 17.24
N ALA A 652 -21.77 0.03 15.94
CA ALA A 652 -21.29 -0.90 14.93
C ALA A 652 -19.75 -0.89 14.85
N SER A 653 -19.12 0.24 15.13
CA SER A 653 -17.66 0.41 15.14
C SER A 653 -17.22 1.67 15.89
N MET A 654 -15.94 1.79 16.21
CA MET A 654 -15.39 3.07 16.69
C MET A 654 -15.42 4.16 15.61
N TYR A 655 -15.51 3.79 14.33
CA TYR A 655 -15.65 4.74 13.23
C TYR A 655 -16.95 5.54 13.32
N GLN A 656 -18.08 4.86 13.54
CA GLN A 656 -19.40 5.50 13.73
C GLN A 656 -19.34 6.59 14.82
N LEU A 657 -18.57 6.33 15.88
CA LEU A 657 -18.40 7.27 16.98
C LEU A 657 -17.51 8.47 16.64
N VAL A 658 -16.34 8.22 16.05
CA VAL A 658 -15.35 9.28 15.78
C VAL A 658 -15.80 10.19 14.65
N LYS A 659 -16.48 9.64 13.64
CA LYS A 659 -16.88 10.35 12.44
C LYS A 659 -18.28 10.93 12.52
N GLU A 660 -19.25 10.05 12.70
CA GLU A 660 -20.66 10.41 12.68
C GLU A 660 -21.09 10.96 14.04
N ARG A 661 -20.36 10.60 15.10
CA ARG A 661 -20.74 10.87 16.49
C ARG A 661 -22.15 10.37 16.77
N ARG A 662 -22.48 9.26 16.13
CA ARG A 662 -23.80 8.64 16.14
C ARG A 662 -23.71 7.33 16.90
N VAL A 663 -24.79 6.99 17.58
CA VAL A 663 -24.98 5.72 18.27
C VAL A 663 -26.33 5.19 17.83
N ASP A 664 -26.38 3.97 17.34
CA ASP A 664 -27.65 3.36 16.92
C ASP A 664 -28.47 3.01 18.17
N VAL A 665 -29.79 3.15 18.06
CA VAL A 665 -30.73 2.92 19.17
C VAL A 665 -31.81 1.94 18.73
N THR A 666 -32.00 0.92 19.57
CA THR A 666 -33.15 0.01 19.52
C THR A 666 -33.80 -0.05 20.90
N GLY A 667 -34.98 -0.66 21.00
CA GLY A 667 -35.67 -0.83 22.28
C GLY A 667 -37.12 -0.40 22.22
N GLU A 668 -37.68 -0.07 23.38
CA GLU A 668 -39.10 0.18 23.55
C GLU A 668 -39.38 1.42 24.40
N LEU A 669 -40.50 2.08 24.12
CA LEU A 669 -41.06 3.20 24.85
C LEU A 669 -42.41 2.79 25.43
N THR A 670 -42.58 2.87 26.75
CA THR A 670 -43.89 2.72 27.41
C THR A 670 -44.38 4.09 27.84
N CYS A 671 -45.42 4.58 27.17
CA CYS A 671 -45.95 5.92 27.40
C CYS A 671 -47.46 5.95 27.20
N ALA A 672 -48.22 5.91 28.29
CA ALA A 672 -49.68 5.83 28.25
C ALA A 672 -50.35 7.05 27.56
N ALA A 673 -49.66 8.20 27.50
CA ALA A 673 -50.13 9.37 26.75
C ALA A 673 -50.10 9.19 25.22
N VAL A 674 -49.33 8.22 24.73
CA VAL A 674 -49.17 7.92 23.29
C VAL A 674 -50.00 6.69 22.93
N HIS A 675 -49.75 5.58 23.63
CA HIS A 675 -50.41 4.30 23.39
C HIS A 675 -50.37 3.44 24.68
N PRO A 676 -51.41 2.62 24.97
CA PRO A 676 -51.43 1.78 26.18
C PRO A 676 -50.40 0.64 26.16
N GLU A 677 -50.09 0.10 24.99
CA GLU A 677 -49.03 -0.90 24.80
C GLU A 677 -47.68 -0.24 24.42
N PRO A 678 -46.53 -0.88 24.72
CA PRO A 678 -45.21 -0.36 24.37
C PRO A 678 -45.04 -0.09 22.87
N LEU A 679 -44.39 1.03 22.54
CA LEU A 679 -43.97 1.35 21.19
C LEU A 679 -42.56 0.80 20.95
N VAL A 680 -42.34 0.20 19.78
CA VAL A 680 -41.03 -0.32 19.37
C VAL A 680 -40.28 0.74 18.57
N VAL A 681 -38.98 0.89 18.83
CA VAL A 681 -38.08 1.73 18.01
C VAL A 681 -37.80 1.00 16.69
N GLU A 682 -38.36 1.46 15.58
CA GLU A 682 -38.04 0.92 14.24
C GLU A 682 -36.67 1.42 13.76
N HIS A 683 -36.40 2.71 13.94
CA HIS A 683 -35.12 3.34 13.63
C HIS A 683 -34.80 4.38 14.70
N GLY A 684 -33.61 4.33 15.29
CA GLY A 684 -33.22 5.28 16.32
C GLY A 684 -31.74 5.62 16.30
N ASP A 685 -31.43 6.88 16.56
CA ASP A 685 -30.06 7.40 16.63
C ASP A 685 -29.88 8.36 17.81
N VAL A 686 -28.72 8.30 18.46
CA VAL A 686 -28.21 9.35 19.35
C VAL A 686 -27.00 10.03 18.73
N TRP A 687 -27.05 11.36 18.64
CA TRP A 687 -25.94 12.18 18.20
C TRP A 687 -25.22 12.83 19.39
N ILE A 688 -23.90 12.68 19.44
CA ILE A 688 -23.03 13.21 20.49
C ILE A 688 -22.41 14.51 20.01
N ARG A 689 -22.67 15.59 20.75
CA ARG A 689 -22.27 16.98 20.45
C ARG A 689 -22.53 17.35 18.99
N PRO A 690 -23.81 17.33 18.56
CA PRO A 690 -24.19 17.59 17.17
C PRO A 690 -23.83 19.00 16.68
N GLU A 691 -23.49 19.92 17.58
CA GLU A 691 -23.25 21.33 17.28
C GLU A 691 -21.78 21.74 17.35
N GLU A 692 -20.86 20.80 17.55
CA GLU A 692 -19.43 21.13 17.54
C GLU A 692 -18.98 21.63 16.17
N GLY A 693 -18.16 22.68 16.16
CA GLY A 693 -17.74 23.36 14.93
C GLY A 693 -18.76 24.36 14.39
N ILE A 694 -19.99 24.40 14.91
CA ILE A 694 -21.02 25.39 14.53
C ILE A 694 -20.91 26.61 15.47
N PRO A 695 -20.63 27.82 14.95
CA PRO A 695 -20.59 29.03 15.78
C PRO A 695 -21.97 29.32 16.38
N GLN A 696 -22.13 29.15 17.69
CA GLN A 696 -23.37 29.50 18.37
C GLN A 696 -23.40 30.96 18.79
N ARG A 697 -24.48 31.66 18.44
CA ARG A 697 -24.76 33.01 18.93
C ARG A 697 -25.21 32.94 20.40
N HIS A 698 -24.38 33.44 21.30
CA HIS A 698 -24.68 33.83 22.70
C HIS A 698 -25.54 32.86 23.52
N GLY A 699 -25.16 31.58 23.56
CA GLY A 699 -25.81 30.56 24.39
C GLY A 699 -24.90 30.00 25.49
N MET A 700 -25.41 29.98 26.73
CA MET A 700 -24.83 29.29 27.89
C MET A 700 -25.30 27.82 28.00
N ARG A 701 -26.23 27.41 27.12
CA ARG A 701 -26.84 26.08 27.05
C ARG A 701 -26.31 25.39 25.80
N HIS A 702 -25.58 24.29 25.96
CA HIS A 702 -24.95 23.55 24.87
C HIS A 702 -25.61 22.19 24.71
N ARG A 703 -25.96 21.80 23.49
CA ARG A 703 -26.53 20.46 23.25
C ARG A 703 -25.43 19.41 23.31
N LEU A 704 -25.58 18.47 24.25
CA LEU A 704 -24.67 17.36 24.47
C LEU A 704 -25.09 16.13 23.69
N LEU A 705 -26.36 15.74 23.77
CA LEU A 705 -26.91 14.59 23.07
C LEU A 705 -28.19 14.98 22.33
N SER A 706 -28.43 14.37 21.19
CA SER A 706 -29.70 14.48 20.45
C SER A 706 -30.19 13.10 20.04
N TYR A 707 -31.32 12.69 20.60
CA TYR A 707 -32.01 11.45 20.29
C TYR A 707 -33.02 11.72 19.17
N ARG A 708 -33.10 10.81 18.20
CA ARG A 708 -34.10 10.81 17.14
C ARG A 708 -34.59 9.40 16.94
N LEU A 709 -35.84 9.14 17.28
CA LEU A 709 -36.43 7.81 17.23
C LEU A 709 -37.68 7.85 16.35
N ALA A 710 -37.76 6.93 15.39
CA ALA A 710 -38.98 6.53 14.72
C ALA A 710 -39.55 5.32 15.48
N LEU A 711 -40.80 5.44 15.89
CA LEU A 711 -41.48 4.51 16.77
C LEU A 711 -42.71 3.93 16.07
N ARG A 712 -43.04 2.70 16.42
CA ARG A 712 -44.25 2.01 15.95
C ARG A 712 -45.04 1.47 17.13
N ASP A 713 -46.33 1.75 17.14
CA ASP A 713 -47.26 1.15 18.10
C ASP A 713 -47.76 -0.22 17.63
N ALA A 714 -48.43 -0.95 18.53
CA ALA A 714 -48.94 -2.30 18.27
C ALA A 714 -50.01 -2.36 17.16
N GLU A 715 -50.68 -1.24 16.87
CA GLU A 715 -51.70 -1.12 15.81
C GLU A 715 -51.06 -0.74 14.46
N GLY A 716 -49.75 -0.51 14.41
CA GLY A 716 -49.01 -0.12 13.21
C GLY A 716 -48.97 1.38 12.95
N GLY A 717 -49.43 2.21 13.89
CA GLY A 717 -49.26 3.65 13.87
C GLY A 717 -47.79 4.05 14.03
N ARG A 718 -47.38 5.07 13.28
CA ARG A 718 -45.99 5.57 13.24
C ARG A 718 -45.87 6.91 13.95
N TRP A 719 -44.86 7.00 14.80
CA TRP A 719 -44.59 8.15 15.66
C TRP A 719 -43.12 8.52 15.57
N TRP A 720 -42.79 9.75 15.97
CA TRP A 720 -41.42 10.20 16.14
C TRP A 720 -41.22 10.77 17.54
N LEU A 721 -40.01 10.59 18.07
CA LEU A 721 -39.55 11.20 19.31
C LEU A 721 -38.22 11.90 19.04
N GLU A 722 -38.14 13.19 19.35
CA GLU A 722 -36.89 13.93 19.41
C GLU A 722 -36.55 14.25 20.87
N GLY A 723 -35.34 13.89 21.28
CA GLY A 723 -34.85 14.10 22.64
C GLY A 723 -33.58 14.94 22.64
N HIS A 724 -33.44 15.86 23.59
CA HIS A 724 -32.26 16.70 23.70
C HIS A 724 -31.74 16.79 25.13
N LYS A 725 -30.43 16.58 25.26
CA LYS A 725 -29.70 16.71 26.52
C LYS A 725 -28.77 17.90 26.44
N TYR A 726 -28.75 18.73 27.49
CA TYR A 726 -28.01 19.98 27.48
C TYR A 726 -27.03 20.11 28.65
N ALA A 727 -25.89 20.76 28.41
CA ALA A 727 -24.97 21.26 29.42
C ALA A 727 -25.17 22.77 29.64
N ARG A 728 -25.11 23.22 30.89
CA ARG A 728 -25.09 24.64 31.27
C ARG A 728 -24.24 24.84 32.52
N ALA A 729 -23.55 25.96 32.66
CA ALA A 729 -22.82 26.30 33.88
C ALA A 729 -23.77 26.86 34.97
N ARG A 730 -24.17 26.02 35.94
CA ARG A 730 -24.94 26.39 37.16
C ARG A 730 -24.67 25.43 38.33
N ARG A 731 -25.13 25.74 39.55
CA ARG A 731 -24.98 24.85 40.73
C ARG A 731 -25.70 23.49 40.59
N ASP A 732 -26.69 23.40 39.71
CA ASP A 732 -27.50 22.22 39.41
C ASP A 732 -27.06 21.45 38.15
N VAL A 733 -25.82 21.66 37.68
CA VAL A 733 -25.24 20.98 36.49
C VAL A 733 -25.55 19.48 36.49
N TRP A 734 -25.44 18.84 37.65
CA TRP A 734 -25.62 17.40 37.79
C TRP A 734 -27.05 16.90 37.50
N ARG A 735 -28.07 17.70 37.84
CA ARG A 735 -29.49 17.41 37.53
C ARG A 735 -29.77 17.60 36.04
N GLN A 736 -29.20 18.64 35.43
CA GLN A 736 -29.37 18.94 34.00
C GLN A 736 -28.64 17.94 33.09
N THR A 737 -27.50 17.41 33.53
CA THR A 737 -26.81 16.30 32.83
C THR A 737 -27.51 14.95 32.95
N ARG A 738 -28.66 14.85 33.63
CA ARG A 738 -29.44 13.62 33.73
C ARG A 738 -30.81 13.71 33.08
N ALA A 739 -31.32 14.91 32.86
CA ALA A 739 -32.60 15.15 32.21
C ALA A 739 -32.46 15.19 30.68
N LEU A 740 -33.33 14.45 30.01
CA LEU A 740 -33.56 14.41 28.58
C LEU A 740 -34.90 15.10 28.32
N THR A 741 -34.89 16.27 27.70
CA THR A 741 -36.12 16.92 27.24
C THR A 741 -36.59 16.17 26.00
N VAL A 742 -37.85 15.73 25.95
CA VAL A 742 -38.41 14.96 24.83
C VAL A 742 -39.64 15.64 24.25
N GLU A 743 -39.79 15.52 22.94
CA GLU A 743 -40.99 15.87 22.17
C GLU A 743 -41.44 14.65 21.37
N ILE A 744 -42.75 14.41 21.33
CA ILE A 744 -43.34 13.25 20.65
C ILE A 744 -44.47 13.72 19.74
N GLY A 745 -44.48 13.22 18.50
CA GLY A 745 -45.51 13.50 17.52
C GLY A 745 -45.82 12.30 16.64
N ARG A 746 -46.92 12.38 15.89
CA ARG A 746 -47.20 11.42 14.80
C ARG A 746 -46.32 11.73 13.60
N GLU A 747 -45.97 10.72 12.82
CA GLU A 747 -45.20 10.89 11.59
C GLU A 747 -45.84 11.94 10.66
N GLY A 748 -45.06 12.92 10.21
CA GLY A 748 -45.53 14.02 9.37
C GLY A 748 -46.31 15.13 10.10
N ALA A 749 -46.50 15.03 11.41
CA ALA A 749 -47.19 16.02 12.25
C ALA A 749 -46.23 16.66 13.28
N PRO A 750 -46.51 17.89 13.76
CA PRO A 750 -45.74 18.52 14.83
C PRO A 750 -45.90 17.77 16.16
N ALA A 751 -45.02 18.06 17.12
CA ALA A 751 -45.09 17.49 18.46
C ALA A 751 -46.44 17.79 19.11
N THR A 752 -47.09 16.76 19.63
CA THR A 752 -48.33 16.89 20.41
C THR A 752 -48.09 16.69 21.90
N LEU A 753 -46.98 16.03 22.25
CA LEU A 753 -46.56 15.81 23.63
C LEU A 753 -45.13 16.31 23.84
N ALA A 754 -44.86 16.80 25.05
CA ALA A 754 -43.53 17.17 25.50
C ALA A 754 -43.33 16.78 26.98
N GLY A 755 -42.09 16.59 27.39
CA GLY A 755 -41.77 16.23 28.77
C GLY A 755 -40.28 16.16 29.07
N GLU A 756 -39.96 15.68 30.27
CA GLU A 756 -38.60 15.40 30.68
C GLU A 756 -38.50 13.97 31.22
N LEU A 757 -37.52 13.24 30.71
CA LEU A 757 -37.14 11.90 31.17
C LEU A 757 -35.78 11.98 31.84
N VAL A 758 -35.56 11.21 32.90
CA VAL A 758 -34.32 11.22 33.68
C VAL A 758 -33.80 9.80 33.81
N VAL A 759 -32.49 9.62 33.71
CA VAL A 759 -31.84 8.34 34.05
C VAL A 759 -31.93 8.14 35.58
N PRO A 760 -32.60 7.07 36.07
CA PRO A 760 -32.67 6.80 37.51
C PRO A 760 -31.27 6.71 38.15
N ALA A 761 -31.14 7.22 39.38
CA ALA A 761 -29.83 7.37 40.02
C ALA A 761 -29.18 6.03 40.39
N ASP A 762 -30.01 5.02 40.65
CA ASP A 762 -29.67 3.66 41.03
C ASP A 762 -29.30 2.77 39.84
N THR A 763 -29.79 3.08 38.63
CA THR A 763 -29.45 2.32 37.41
C THR A 763 -28.20 2.86 36.72
N TYR A 764 -27.79 4.11 36.97
CA TYR A 764 -26.70 4.78 36.23
C TYR A 764 -25.38 3.97 36.15
N LEU A 765 -24.84 3.48 37.27
CA LEU A 765 -23.58 2.71 37.27
C LEU A 765 -23.73 1.36 36.57
N ARG A 766 -24.87 0.69 36.80
CA ARG A 766 -25.17 -0.61 36.23
C ARG A 766 -25.38 -0.54 34.72
N ASP A 767 -26.02 0.51 34.24
CA ASP A 767 -26.43 0.66 32.84
C ASP A 767 -25.31 1.28 31.99
N GLN A 768 -24.61 2.29 32.51
CA GLN A 768 -23.64 3.09 31.72
C GLN A 768 -22.17 2.71 31.92
N VAL A 769 -21.83 1.88 32.92
CA VAL A 769 -20.44 1.48 33.22
C VAL A 769 -20.28 -0.04 33.24
N ASP A 770 -21.05 -0.74 34.05
CA ASP A 770 -20.94 -2.21 34.19
C ASP A 770 -21.69 -2.97 33.07
N GLY A 771 -22.76 -2.38 32.54
CA GLY A 771 -23.64 -2.93 31.52
C GLY A 771 -23.07 -2.90 30.10
N ILE A 772 -21.90 -2.30 29.91
CA ILE A 772 -21.22 -2.26 28.62
C ILE A 772 -20.83 -3.68 28.22
N LYS A 773 -21.44 -4.16 27.15
CA LYS A 773 -21.11 -5.40 26.47
C LYS A 773 -20.29 -5.06 25.23
N VAL A 774 -19.36 -5.93 24.90
CA VAL A 774 -18.43 -5.80 23.77
C VAL A 774 -18.50 -7.11 23.00
N ASP A 775 -18.27 -7.07 21.68
CA ASP A 775 -18.31 -8.24 20.81
C ASP A 775 -17.65 -9.46 21.50
N PRO A 776 -18.40 -10.56 21.73
CA PRO A 776 -17.89 -11.73 22.44
C PRO A 776 -16.71 -12.38 21.74
N ARG A 777 -16.53 -12.16 20.43
CA ARG A 777 -15.42 -12.69 19.63
C ARG A 777 -14.07 -12.06 19.96
N LEU A 778 -14.05 -10.91 20.63
CA LEU A 778 -12.82 -10.23 21.05
C LEU A 778 -12.13 -10.92 22.23
N THR A 779 -10.80 -10.81 22.29
CA THR A 779 -9.99 -11.25 23.43
C THR A 779 -10.30 -10.42 24.68
N SER A 780 -9.93 -10.95 25.86
CA SER A 780 -10.13 -10.26 27.14
C SER A 780 -9.34 -8.94 27.26
N GLN A 781 -8.23 -8.78 26.54
CA GLN A 781 -7.46 -7.54 26.51
C GLN A 781 -8.14 -6.50 25.62
N GLU A 782 -8.60 -6.91 24.44
CA GLU A 782 -9.32 -6.03 23.50
C GLU A 782 -10.65 -5.56 24.07
N LYS A 783 -11.40 -6.44 24.75
CA LYS A 783 -12.63 -6.05 25.47
C LYS A 783 -12.37 -4.96 26.50
N ARG A 784 -11.26 -5.04 27.23
CA ARG A 784 -10.86 -4.01 28.21
C ARG A 784 -10.43 -2.71 27.53
N ALA A 785 -9.66 -2.80 26.45
CA ALA A 785 -9.25 -1.64 25.65
C ALA A 785 -10.46 -0.92 25.04
N ALA A 786 -11.39 -1.64 24.42
CA ALA A 786 -12.62 -1.09 23.84
C ALA A 786 -13.45 -0.32 24.88
N LYS A 787 -13.66 -0.92 26.07
CA LYS A 787 -14.35 -0.26 27.19
C LYS A 787 -13.63 1.01 27.66
N LEU A 788 -12.30 0.94 27.83
CA LEU A 788 -11.50 2.09 28.25
C LEU A 788 -11.52 3.21 27.21
N THR A 789 -11.39 2.88 25.92
CA THR A 789 -11.46 3.84 24.81
C THR A 789 -12.82 4.52 24.76
N TRP A 790 -13.91 3.77 24.88
CA TRP A 790 -15.27 4.32 24.98
C TRP A 790 -15.40 5.28 26.16
N LEU A 791 -15.04 4.85 27.37
CA LEU A 791 -15.16 5.65 28.59
C LEU A 791 -14.30 6.92 28.52
N ALA A 792 -13.07 6.81 28.00
CA ALA A 792 -12.16 7.94 27.83
C ALA A 792 -12.68 8.93 26.79
N TRP A 793 -13.09 8.45 25.61
CA TRP A 793 -13.61 9.31 24.54
C TRP A 793 -14.92 9.99 24.96
N PHE A 794 -15.88 9.24 25.49
CA PHE A 794 -17.17 9.77 25.94
C PHE A 794 -16.98 10.76 27.10
N GLY A 795 -16.10 10.43 28.06
CA GLY A 795 -15.73 11.32 29.15
C GLY A 795 -15.09 12.63 28.67
N LEU A 796 -14.20 12.57 27.67
CA LEU A 796 -13.58 13.75 27.06
C LEU A 796 -14.63 14.64 26.36
N GLU A 797 -15.52 14.05 25.58
CA GLU A 797 -16.57 14.82 24.87
C GLU A 797 -17.55 15.47 25.84
N MET A 798 -17.98 14.75 26.88
CA MET A 798 -18.79 15.32 27.95
C MET A 798 -18.04 16.44 28.69
N GLY A 799 -16.75 16.25 28.98
CA GLY A 799 -15.89 17.27 29.61
C GLY A 799 -15.75 18.54 28.77
N ARG A 800 -15.53 18.41 27.45
CA ARG A 800 -15.51 19.55 26.51
C ARG A 800 -16.85 20.29 26.49
N GLY A 801 -17.96 19.54 26.52
CA GLY A 801 -19.30 20.09 26.60
C GLY A 801 -19.59 20.89 27.88
N LEU A 802 -18.88 20.61 28.98
CA LEU A 802 -18.97 21.35 30.25
C LEU A 802 -17.99 22.53 30.30
N LEU A 803 -16.74 22.36 29.87
CA LEU A 803 -15.72 23.41 29.87
C LEU A 803 -16.06 24.60 28.96
N GLY A 804 -16.69 24.34 27.81
CA GLY A 804 -17.13 25.39 26.88
C GLY A 804 -18.03 26.47 27.52
N PRO A 805 -19.18 26.11 28.13
CA PRO A 805 -20.03 27.06 28.83
C PRO A 805 -19.35 27.73 30.03
N PHE A 806 -18.46 27.04 30.77
CA PHE A 806 -17.69 27.66 31.85
C PHE A 806 -16.69 28.71 31.34
N ALA A 807 -15.95 28.39 30.27
CA ALA A 807 -15.00 29.32 29.66
C ALA A 807 -15.71 30.53 29.05
N ARG A 808 -16.91 30.35 28.46
CA ARG A 808 -17.75 31.46 27.99
C ARG A 808 -18.30 32.30 29.14
N ALA A 809 -18.80 31.67 30.20
CA ALA A 809 -19.24 32.38 31.41
C ALA A 809 -18.11 33.20 32.03
N ALA A 810 -16.91 32.63 32.09
CA ALA A 810 -15.71 33.30 32.58
C ALA A 810 -15.30 34.46 31.66
N ALA A 811 -15.35 34.28 30.34
CA ALA A 811 -15.09 35.34 29.37
C ALA A 811 -16.11 36.50 29.47
N ASP A 812 -17.39 36.19 29.69
CA ASP A 812 -18.46 37.18 29.91
C ASP A 812 -18.33 37.87 31.27
N LEU A 813 -17.96 37.14 32.33
CA LEU A 813 -17.70 37.68 33.67
C LEU A 813 -16.44 38.56 33.75
N LEU A 814 -15.44 38.30 32.89
CA LEU A 814 -14.19 39.04 32.81
C LEU A 814 -14.25 40.21 31.81
N ASP A 815 -15.42 40.52 31.22
CA ASP A 815 -15.65 41.60 30.24
C ASP A 815 -14.67 41.56 29.03
N LEU A 816 -14.18 40.37 28.66
CA LEU A 816 -13.17 40.19 27.60
C LEU A 816 -13.77 40.17 26.18
N ARG A 817 -15.10 40.28 26.05
CA ARG A 817 -15.83 40.36 24.79
C ARG A 817 -16.81 41.53 24.78
N ARG A 818 -16.30 42.76 24.87
CA ARG A 818 -17.08 43.90 24.35
C ARG A 818 -17.17 43.80 22.83
N THR A 819 -18.29 43.28 22.34
CA THR A 819 -18.89 43.87 21.13
C THR A 819 -19.42 45.25 21.51
N PRO A 820 -19.03 46.34 20.84
CA PRO A 820 -19.52 47.68 21.17
C PRO A 820 -21.05 47.71 20.99
N THR A 821 -21.76 48.11 22.04
CA THR A 821 -23.20 48.41 21.94
C THR A 821 -23.39 49.68 21.12
N PRO A 822 -24.44 49.78 20.28
CA PRO A 822 -24.72 50.96 19.45
C PRO A 822 -25.09 52.25 20.22
N SER A 823 -24.93 52.29 21.54
CA SER A 823 -25.14 53.48 22.38
C SER A 823 -23.92 54.40 22.51
N GLU A 824 -22.76 54.06 21.94
CA GLU A 824 -21.57 54.94 21.88
C GLU A 824 -21.56 55.88 20.66
N HIS A 825 -22.72 56.20 20.07
CA HIS A 825 -22.84 57.21 19.00
C HIS A 825 -23.10 58.64 19.49
N HIS A 826 -23.33 58.87 20.80
CA HIS A 826 -23.49 60.22 21.35
C HIS A 826 -22.81 60.38 22.72
N ARG A 827 -21.50 60.59 22.70
CA ARG A 827 -20.79 61.49 23.62
C ARG A 827 -19.47 61.96 23.05
#